data_AF-A0A7Y0DU29-F1
#
_entry.id   AF-A0A7Y0DU29-F1
#
_cell.length_a   1.000
_cell.length_b   1.000
_cell.length_c   1.000
_cell.angle_alpha   90.00
_cell.angle_beta   90.00
_cell.angle_gamma   90.00
#
_symmetry.space_group_name_H-M   'P 1'
#
loop_
_entity.id
_entity.type
_entity.pdbx_description
1 polymer ?
#
loop_
_entity_poly.entity_id
_entity_poly.type
_entity_poly.pdbx_seq_one_letter_code
_entity_poly.pdbx_strand_id
1 'polypeptide(L)'
;MEFLDNLIPILTFVGIAIAVIFAILLIIGKFYRKVEQGQALIINKMKNEPDVTTTGGIVYPVIHKMEVMDISTKRMVLERKDKGGLICKDNIRADIAITFYIRVNENKEDILRVAKQVGCARASEHATLQELFEAKFSEALKTVGKRMDFVELFTHRNEFRDNIKEVIGQDLSGYSLEDVAIDYLEQTSIDKLDPQNILDAEGIRRITEMTAVQNVSTNQLKCDERAKIEIQNQEATEKTLEIERQKQDAMSRQVREIETVKAREYAEAEKVRQEERLKLEQARIQTEEAIGISEQNKQRELDIAEQNRLRVLGIEEEKVARSREIEVIERERETEILRINKEKALEVERKEIADVVRDRVIVEKSVAEEEERIKDVKVLAGAEREKNAIIIRAKAEAEESLVKGIEAAKAQEQAAEYRARELETMANAELRIANQQAESKKILAHAQQVETAAKGLAEADVIKAKAQANAIQGETDAKVMRQKLEAEAQGNREIGLSQAQVQTAMADANEKQGEVEAINLERKMCAEAKGLEEKLQALNAMDQDARDYESFTLQLNQQKELVLAKISASKDIAEHQAHIMAKALGDADINIMGGDGQFFNQFMSAISLGKSIDGLVDESKTVQTVFKDHLNGDRNLIEDLKGVLAGANGSAETLKNFNMSKLLKQLSNTSAAEKSQLLSMLGGNLGDGLDEKIKLDPKD
;
A
#
# COMPACT_ATOMS: atom_id res chain seq x y z
N MET A 1 90.01 -68.47 -3.93
CA MET A 1 89.81 -68.14 -5.36
C MET A 1 88.42 -68.57 -5.83
N GLU A 2 87.88 -69.73 -5.44
CA GLU A 2 86.53 -70.17 -5.88
C GLU A 2 85.34 -69.33 -5.38
N PHE A 3 85.45 -68.66 -4.22
CA PHE A 3 84.39 -67.75 -3.75
C PHE A 3 84.26 -66.48 -4.61
N LEU A 4 85.35 -66.03 -5.27
CA LEU A 4 85.33 -64.85 -6.15
C LEU A 4 84.72 -65.18 -7.52
N ASP A 5 84.95 -66.39 -8.05
CA ASP A 5 84.44 -66.81 -9.35
C ASP A 5 82.90 -66.98 -9.37
N ASN A 6 82.30 -67.39 -8.25
CA ASN A 6 80.83 -67.45 -8.12
C ASN A 6 80.19 -66.08 -7.78
N LEU A 7 80.98 -65.12 -7.31
CA LEU A 7 80.49 -63.77 -6.95
C LEU A 7 80.30 -62.89 -8.18
N ILE A 8 81.15 -63.03 -9.20
CA ILE A 8 81.09 -62.26 -10.45
C ILE A 8 79.75 -62.46 -11.20
N PRO A 9 79.25 -63.68 -11.49
CA PRO A 9 77.98 -63.86 -12.18
C PRO A 9 76.79 -63.35 -11.37
N ILE A 10 76.81 -63.52 -10.04
CA ILE A 10 75.77 -63.00 -9.14
C ILE A 10 75.77 -61.45 -9.16
N LEU A 11 76.94 -60.82 -9.08
CA LEU A 11 77.08 -59.37 -9.20
C LEU A 11 76.63 -58.84 -10.56
N THR A 12 76.90 -59.56 -11.65
CA THR A 12 76.40 -59.16 -12.99
C THR A 12 74.88 -59.29 -13.09
N PHE A 13 74.27 -60.33 -12.54
CA PHE A 13 72.81 -60.49 -12.53
C PHE A 13 72.14 -59.41 -11.67
N VAL A 14 72.70 -59.12 -10.50
CA VAL A 14 72.24 -58.04 -9.63
C VAL A 14 72.42 -56.68 -10.32
N GLY A 15 73.56 -56.45 -10.98
CA GLY A 15 73.81 -55.22 -11.75
C GLY A 15 72.84 -55.03 -12.91
N ILE A 16 72.53 -56.10 -13.66
CA ILE A 16 71.52 -56.08 -14.74
C ILE A 16 70.13 -55.85 -14.16
N ALA A 17 69.76 -56.52 -13.06
CA ALA A 17 68.47 -56.31 -12.41
C ALA A 17 68.31 -54.85 -11.95
N ILE A 18 69.35 -54.27 -11.34
CA ILE A 18 69.37 -52.86 -10.96
C ILE A 18 69.26 -51.95 -12.19
N ALA A 19 69.97 -52.24 -13.28
CA ALA A 19 69.91 -51.45 -14.51
C ALA A 19 68.52 -51.52 -15.17
N VAL A 20 67.86 -52.68 -15.17
CA VAL A 20 66.50 -52.87 -15.68
C VAL A 20 65.50 -52.12 -14.82
N ILE A 21 65.59 -52.21 -13.48
CA ILE A 21 64.74 -51.46 -12.57
C ILE A 21 64.93 -49.95 -12.77
N PHE A 22 66.18 -49.50 -12.93
CA PHE A 22 66.49 -48.10 -13.19
C PHE A 22 65.94 -47.62 -14.54
N ALA A 23 66.04 -48.43 -15.59
CA ALA A 23 65.44 -48.14 -16.89
C ALA A 23 63.91 -48.04 -16.80
N ILE A 24 63.26 -48.95 -16.07
CA ILE A 24 61.81 -48.91 -15.82
C ILE A 24 61.42 -47.63 -15.07
N LEU A 25 62.16 -47.24 -14.03
CA LEU A 25 61.93 -46.00 -13.29
C LEU A 25 62.09 -44.75 -14.16
N LEU A 26 63.09 -44.71 -15.06
CA LEU A 26 63.26 -43.62 -16.01
C LEU A 26 62.11 -43.55 -17.03
N ILE A 27 61.63 -44.70 -17.50
CA ILE A 27 60.47 -44.79 -18.40
C ILE A 27 59.21 -44.27 -17.72
N ILE A 28 58.93 -44.70 -16.48
CA ILE A 28 57.78 -44.23 -15.70
C ILE A 28 57.91 -42.73 -15.43
N GLY A 29 59.08 -42.25 -15.02
CA GLY A 29 59.33 -40.83 -14.77
C GLY A 29 59.16 -39.96 -16.02
N LYS A 30 59.56 -40.45 -17.19
CA LYS A 30 59.42 -39.73 -18.47
C LYS A 30 57.99 -39.73 -19.01
N PHE A 31 57.22 -40.77 -18.72
CA PHE A 31 55.83 -40.93 -19.22
C PHE A 31 54.77 -40.45 -18.24
N TYR A 32 55.13 -40.16 -16.99
CA TYR A 32 54.24 -39.54 -16.04
C TYR A 32 54.08 -38.04 -16.36
N ARG A 33 52.91 -37.67 -16.86
CA ARG A 33 52.55 -36.28 -17.12
C ARG A 33 51.81 -35.72 -15.92
N LYS A 34 52.42 -34.72 -15.29
CA LYS A 34 51.79 -33.89 -14.25
C LYS A 34 50.89 -32.85 -14.90
N VAL A 35 49.81 -32.53 -14.23
CA VAL A 35 48.80 -31.57 -14.67
C VAL A 35 48.82 -30.39 -13.73
N GLU A 36 48.66 -29.19 -14.26
CA GLU A 36 48.56 -27.99 -13.43
C GLU A 36 47.21 -27.97 -12.70
N GLN A 37 47.17 -27.35 -11.52
CA GLN A 37 45.91 -27.21 -10.79
C GLN A 37 44.91 -26.38 -11.62
N GLY A 38 43.65 -26.81 -11.64
CA GLY A 38 42.63 -26.20 -12.49
C GLY A 38 42.59 -26.75 -13.92
N GLN A 39 43.38 -27.78 -14.25
CA GLN A 39 43.28 -28.52 -15.50
C GLN A 39 42.96 -30.00 -15.26
N ALA A 40 42.25 -30.61 -16.21
CA ALA A 40 41.97 -32.04 -16.25
C ALA A 40 42.68 -32.66 -17.46
N LEU A 41 43.36 -33.78 -17.23
CA LEU A 41 43.99 -34.56 -18.29
C LEU A 41 43.06 -35.71 -18.68
N ILE A 42 42.69 -35.72 -19.95
CA ILE A 42 41.90 -36.77 -20.59
C ILE A 42 42.86 -37.64 -21.39
N ILE A 43 42.95 -38.91 -21.00
CA ILE A 43 43.84 -39.88 -21.63
C ILE A 43 42.97 -40.88 -22.39
N ASN A 44 43.01 -40.81 -23.70
CA ASN A 44 42.38 -41.81 -24.54
C ASN A 44 43.29 -43.05 -24.60
N LYS A 45 42.87 -44.12 -23.93
CA LYS A 45 43.56 -45.42 -23.87
C LYS A 45 42.91 -46.38 -24.88
N MET A 46 43.48 -47.56 -25.09
CA MET A 46 42.89 -48.63 -25.92
C MET A 46 41.59 -49.26 -25.33
N LYS A 47 40.98 -48.64 -24.31
CA LYS A 47 39.74 -49.10 -23.67
C LYS A 47 38.54 -48.32 -24.21
N ASN A 48 37.33 -48.83 -24.00
CA ASN A 48 36.09 -48.21 -24.47
C ASN A 48 35.81 -46.82 -23.85
N GLU A 49 36.37 -46.52 -22.68
CA GLU A 49 36.17 -45.24 -21.98
C GLU A 49 37.51 -44.51 -21.77
N PRO A 50 37.58 -43.21 -22.14
CA PRO A 50 38.75 -42.37 -21.84
C PRO A 50 38.87 -42.14 -20.33
N ASP A 51 40.10 -42.11 -19.83
CA ASP A 51 40.38 -41.92 -18.40
C ASP A 51 40.62 -40.43 -18.11
N VAL A 52 40.04 -39.93 -17.01
CA VAL A 52 40.13 -38.52 -16.61
C VAL A 52 40.83 -38.42 -15.26
N THR A 53 41.90 -37.61 -15.22
CA THR A 53 42.70 -37.37 -14.02
C THR A 53 43.09 -35.91 -13.87
N THR A 54 42.94 -35.34 -12.67
CA THR A 54 43.32 -33.95 -12.34
C THR A 54 44.73 -33.84 -11.75
N THR A 55 45.30 -34.90 -11.19
CA THR A 55 46.65 -34.86 -10.59
C THR A 55 47.77 -35.16 -11.60
N GLY A 56 47.52 -36.10 -12.52
CA GLY A 56 48.51 -36.61 -13.44
C GLY A 56 48.34 -38.10 -13.70
N GLY A 57 48.86 -38.54 -14.85
CA GLY A 57 48.70 -39.91 -15.32
C GLY A 57 49.85 -40.35 -16.21
N ILE A 58 49.99 -41.68 -16.34
CA ILE A 58 50.97 -42.27 -17.25
C ILE A 58 50.39 -42.22 -18.67
N VAL A 59 51.09 -41.51 -19.56
CA VAL A 59 50.73 -41.36 -20.97
C VAL A 59 51.82 -42.00 -21.82
N TYR A 60 51.48 -43.09 -22.51
CA TYR A 60 52.37 -43.71 -23.48
C TYR A 60 52.25 -42.99 -24.82
N PRO A 61 53.26 -42.23 -25.28
CA PRO A 61 53.12 -41.28 -26.39
C PRO A 61 52.77 -41.91 -27.75
N VAL A 62 52.97 -43.21 -27.92
CA VAL A 62 52.67 -43.94 -29.17
C VAL A 62 51.23 -44.49 -29.19
N ILE A 63 50.66 -44.82 -28.03
CA ILE A 63 49.39 -45.55 -27.92
C ILE A 63 48.27 -44.64 -27.38
N HIS A 64 48.60 -43.72 -26.48
CA HIS A 64 47.63 -42.86 -25.82
C HIS A 64 47.62 -41.47 -26.44
N LYS A 65 46.42 -40.94 -26.70
CA LYS A 65 46.25 -39.51 -26.98
C LYS A 65 45.99 -38.79 -25.66
N MET A 66 46.76 -37.73 -25.38
CA MET A 66 46.52 -36.86 -24.24
C MET A 66 45.87 -35.56 -24.70
N GLU A 67 44.83 -35.14 -24.00
CA GLU A 67 44.19 -33.85 -24.16
C GLU A 67 44.05 -33.20 -22.80
N VAL A 68 44.36 -31.92 -22.71
CA VAL A 68 44.24 -31.14 -21.47
C VAL A 68 43.02 -30.24 -21.63
N MET A 69 42.18 -30.18 -20.61
CA MET A 69 41.00 -29.34 -20.54
C MET A 69 41.11 -28.41 -19.33
N ASP A 70 40.85 -27.13 -19.51
CA ASP A 70 40.85 -26.16 -18.43
C ASP A 70 39.51 -26.23 -17.67
N ILE A 71 39.54 -26.60 -16.38
CA ILE A 71 38.36 -26.70 -15.51
C ILE A 71 38.23 -25.50 -14.56
N SER A 72 39.05 -24.46 -14.75
CA SER A 72 38.99 -23.23 -13.96
C SER A 72 37.75 -22.40 -14.26
N THR A 73 37.39 -21.53 -13.31
CA THR A 73 36.25 -20.63 -13.42
C THR A 73 36.49 -19.55 -14.47
N LYS A 74 35.54 -19.41 -15.39
CA LYS A 74 35.49 -18.37 -16.41
C LYS A 74 34.33 -17.43 -16.16
N ARG A 75 34.55 -16.16 -16.43
CA ARG A 75 33.52 -15.13 -16.38
C ARG A 75 32.88 -14.99 -17.76
N MET A 76 31.56 -14.93 -17.80
CA MET A 76 30.77 -14.63 -18.99
C MET A 76 29.82 -13.49 -18.67
N VAL A 77 29.94 -12.38 -19.41
CA VAL A 77 29.10 -11.20 -19.20
C VAL A 77 27.89 -11.29 -20.13
N LEU A 78 26.70 -11.10 -19.57
CA LEU A 78 25.46 -10.98 -20.32
C LEU A 78 24.85 -9.60 -20.03
N GLU A 79 24.71 -8.80 -21.08
CA GLU A 79 24.15 -7.46 -20.98
C GLU A 79 22.81 -7.37 -21.71
N ARG A 80 21.84 -6.71 -21.08
CA ARG A 80 20.54 -6.40 -21.68
C ARG A 80 20.20 -4.94 -21.41
N LYS A 81 20.28 -4.13 -22.45
CA LYS A 81 20.10 -2.68 -22.40
C LYS A 81 19.03 -2.22 -23.39
N ASP A 82 18.47 -1.03 -23.15
CA ASP A 82 17.55 -0.33 -24.04
C ASP A 82 16.31 -1.19 -24.37
N LYS A 83 15.99 -1.36 -25.66
CA LYS A 83 14.87 -2.19 -26.13
C LYS A 83 15.00 -3.65 -25.71
N GLY A 84 16.23 -4.09 -25.47
CA GLY A 84 16.55 -5.44 -25.00
C GLY A 84 16.45 -5.59 -23.48
N GLY A 85 16.16 -4.54 -22.71
CA GLY A 85 16.13 -4.57 -21.24
C GLY A 85 15.17 -5.61 -20.65
N LEU A 86 15.43 -5.97 -19.40
CA LEU A 86 14.67 -6.96 -18.63
C LEU A 86 13.30 -6.38 -18.24
N ILE A 87 12.22 -7.10 -18.55
CA ILE A 87 10.87 -6.67 -18.21
C ILE A 87 10.50 -7.22 -16.84
N CYS A 88 10.18 -6.32 -15.90
CA CYS A 88 9.78 -6.69 -14.55
C CYS A 88 8.31 -7.10 -14.48
N LYS A 89 7.86 -7.61 -13.33
CA LYS A 89 6.44 -7.90 -13.07
C LYS A 89 5.55 -6.68 -13.31
N ASP A 90 5.97 -5.51 -12.82
CA ASP A 90 5.32 -4.21 -13.02
C ASP A 90 5.40 -3.61 -14.44
N ASN A 91 5.93 -4.36 -15.42
CA ASN A 91 6.13 -3.92 -16.80
C ASN A 91 7.10 -2.73 -16.97
N ILE A 92 7.79 -2.35 -15.89
CA ILE A 92 8.95 -1.44 -15.95
C ILE A 92 10.14 -2.22 -16.51
N ARG A 93 10.83 -1.63 -17.48
CA ARG A 93 12.03 -2.20 -18.08
C ARG A 93 13.28 -1.75 -17.33
N ALA A 94 14.17 -2.71 -17.06
CA ALA A 94 15.44 -2.50 -16.41
C ALA A 94 16.60 -2.86 -17.35
N ASP A 95 17.59 -1.97 -17.41
CA ASP A 95 18.87 -2.22 -18.03
C ASP A 95 19.76 -2.96 -17.03
N ILE A 96 20.32 -4.08 -17.43
CA ILE A 96 21.05 -4.97 -16.53
C ILE A 96 22.30 -5.54 -17.20
N ALA A 97 23.39 -5.62 -16.43
CA ALA A 97 24.60 -6.36 -16.79
C ALA A 97 24.91 -7.35 -15.67
N ILE A 98 25.01 -8.62 -16.03
CA ILE A 98 25.26 -9.73 -15.11
C ILE A 98 26.48 -10.49 -15.58
N THR A 99 27.39 -10.76 -14.65
CA THR A 99 28.52 -11.65 -14.84
C THR A 99 28.22 -13.02 -14.22
N PHE A 100 28.25 -14.06 -15.06
CA PHE A 100 28.13 -15.46 -14.65
C PHE A 100 29.53 -16.06 -14.52
N TYR A 101 29.78 -16.72 -13.38
CA TYR A 101 31.01 -17.48 -13.13
C TYR A 101 30.74 -18.95 -13.36
N ILE A 102 31.23 -19.48 -14.47
CA ILE A 102 30.96 -20.84 -14.94
C ILE A 102 32.26 -21.63 -14.87
N ARG A 103 32.20 -22.88 -14.43
CA ARG A 103 33.31 -23.82 -14.52
C ARG A 103 32.84 -25.19 -14.97
N VAL A 104 33.76 -26.06 -15.34
CA VAL A 104 33.42 -27.48 -15.58
C VAL A 104 33.47 -28.21 -14.24
N ASN A 105 32.51 -29.10 -14.00
CA ASN A 105 32.48 -29.90 -12.79
C ASN A 105 33.67 -30.89 -12.76
N GLU A 106 34.22 -31.19 -11.59
CA GLU A 106 35.42 -32.04 -11.45
C GLU A 106 35.10 -33.55 -11.57
N ASN A 107 33.83 -33.89 -11.71
CA ASN A 107 33.38 -35.25 -11.95
C ASN A 107 33.88 -35.79 -13.30
N LYS A 108 34.34 -37.05 -13.30
CA LYS A 108 34.86 -37.72 -14.50
C LYS A 108 33.84 -37.75 -15.64
N GLU A 109 32.57 -38.03 -15.31
CA GLU A 109 31.49 -38.13 -16.29
C GLU A 109 31.18 -36.77 -16.94
N ASP A 110 31.17 -35.69 -16.15
CA ASP A 110 30.88 -34.34 -16.63
C ASP A 110 32.00 -33.81 -17.53
N ILE A 111 33.26 -34.04 -17.15
CA ILE A 111 34.43 -33.70 -17.97
C ILE A 111 34.36 -34.41 -19.33
N LEU A 112 34.02 -35.71 -19.34
CA LEU A 112 33.88 -36.47 -20.58
C LEU A 112 32.70 -35.99 -21.43
N ARG A 113 31.60 -35.59 -20.80
CA ARG A 113 30.41 -35.06 -21.50
C ARG A 113 30.74 -33.75 -22.21
N VAL A 114 31.38 -32.80 -21.52
CA VAL A 114 31.82 -31.52 -22.09
C VAL A 114 32.85 -31.74 -23.20
N ALA A 115 33.83 -32.62 -22.97
CA ALA A 115 34.84 -32.95 -23.98
C ALA A 115 34.24 -33.53 -25.26
N LYS A 116 33.17 -34.34 -25.16
CA LYS A 116 32.47 -34.91 -26.33
C LYS A 116 31.59 -33.88 -27.06
N GLN A 117 30.95 -32.95 -26.34
CA GLN A 117 30.04 -31.98 -26.93
C GLN A 117 30.75 -30.77 -27.56
N VAL A 118 31.72 -30.20 -26.84
CA VAL A 118 32.36 -28.92 -27.21
C VAL A 118 33.80 -29.13 -27.70
N GLY A 119 34.51 -30.10 -27.09
CA GLY A 119 35.93 -30.38 -27.32
C GLY A 119 36.84 -29.75 -26.27
N CYS A 120 37.91 -30.45 -25.89
CA CYS A 120 38.81 -30.10 -24.77
C CYS A 120 39.43 -28.69 -24.85
N ALA A 121 39.76 -28.22 -26.06
CA ALA A 121 40.38 -26.92 -26.27
C ALA A 121 39.37 -25.75 -26.21
N ARG A 122 38.16 -25.96 -26.73
CA ARG A 122 37.12 -24.92 -26.84
C ARG A 122 36.20 -24.85 -25.62
N ALA A 123 36.26 -25.86 -24.75
CA ALA A 123 35.40 -26.00 -23.58
C ALA A 123 35.40 -24.76 -22.66
N SER A 124 36.50 -24.01 -22.62
CA SER A 124 36.72 -22.91 -21.68
C SER A 124 36.98 -21.57 -22.38
N GLU A 125 36.79 -21.52 -23.70
CA GLU A 125 36.86 -20.27 -24.48
C GLU A 125 35.58 -19.45 -24.27
N HIS A 126 35.73 -18.13 -24.07
CA HIS A 126 34.59 -17.24 -23.82
C HIS A 126 33.56 -17.26 -24.96
N ALA A 127 34.01 -17.23 -26.23
CA ALA A 127 33.10 -17.20 -27.37
C ALA A 127 32.17 -18.43 -27.38
N THR A 128 32.73 -19.61 -27.13
CA THR A 128 31.98 -20.87 -27.09
C THR A 128 30.99 -20.91 -25.93
N LEU A 129 31.40 -20.46 -24.73
CA LEU A 129 30.50 -20.39 -23.57
C LEU A 129 29.32 -19.46 -23.82
N GLN A 130 29.57 -18.32 -24.50
CA GLN A 130 28.52 -17.39 -24.87
C GLN A 130 27.53 -18.02 -25.86
N GLU A 131 28.02 -18.63 -26.94
CA GLU A 131 27.15 -19.31 -27.92
C GLU A 131 26.28 -20.42 -27.30
N LEU A 132 26.82 -21.17 -26.34
CA LEU A 132 26.11 -22.29 -25.72
C LEU A 132 25.04 -21.84 -24.71
N PHE A 133 25.33 -20.80 -23.92
CA PHE A 133 24.53 -20.48 -22.74
C PHE A 133 23.77 -19.15 -22.82
N GLU A 134 24.08 -18.25 -23.76
CA GLU A 134 23.43 -16.94 -23.87
C GLU A 134 21.89 -17.07 -23.95
N ALA A 135 21.38 -17.98 -24.77
CA ALA A 135 19.94 -18.21 -24.88
C ALA A 135 19.32 -18.74 -23.57
N LYS A 136 19.95 -19.73 -22.93
CA LYS A 136 19.44 -20.35 -21.69
C LYS A 136 19.44 -19.35 -20.54
N PHE A 137 20.52 -18.57 -20.38
CA PHE A 137 20.62 -17.57 -19.32
C PHE A 137 19.73 -16.36 -19.61
N SER A 138 19.62 -15.92 -20.87
CA SER A 138 18.66 -14.88 -21.22
C SER A 138 17.22 -15.28 -20.89
N GLU A 139 16.86 -16.56 -21.05
CA GLU A 139 15.52 -17.04 -20.73
C GLU A 139 15.29 -17.13 -19.22
N ALA A 140 16.29 -17.61 -18.48
CA ALA A 140 16.25 -17.61 -17.02
C ALA A 140 16.09 -16.17 -16.47
N LEU A 141 16.83 -15.20 -17.00
CA LEU A 141 16.71 -13.81 -16.60
C LEU A 141 15.31 -13.25 -16.86
N LYS A 142 14.72 -13.50 -18.03
CA LYS A 142 13.34 -13.07 -18.33
C LYS A 142 12.33 -13.69 -17.35
N THR A 143 12.52 -14.97 -17.04
CA THR A 143 11.63 -15.72 -16.14
C THR A 143 11.68 -15.14 -14.73
N VAL A 144 12.87 -14.87 -14.20
CA VAL A 144 13.02 -14.31 -12.85
C VAL A 144 12.59 -12.85 -12.80
N GLY A 145 12.98 -12.04 -13.79
CA GLY A 145 12.60 -10.63 -13.86
C GLY A 145 11.08 -10.44 -13.86
N LYS A 146 10.33 -11.31 -14.53
CA LYS A 146 8.86 -11.23 -14.56
C LYS A 146 8.18 -11.63 -13.23
N ARG A 147 8.91 -12.24 -12.28
CA ARG A 147 8.39 -12.58 -10.95
C ARG A 147 8.49 -11.43 -9.95
N MET A 148 9.45 -10.52 -10.13
CA MET A 148 9.77 -9.47 -9.15
C MET A 148 9.43 -8.07 -9.68
N ASP A 149 9.12 -7.16 -8.76
CA ASP A 149 8.85 -5.76 -9.07
C ASP A 149 10.18 -4.99 -9.22
N PHE A 150 10.19 -3.87 -9.97
CA PHE A 150 11.45 -3.17 -10.30
C PHE A 150 12.20 -2.71 -9.05
N VAL A 151 11.49 -2.18 -8.06
CA VAL A 151 12.08 -1.70 -6.80
C VAL A 151 12.71 -2.87 -6.01
N GLU A 152 12.09 -4.05 -6.05
CA GLU A 152 12.58 -5.25 -5.36
C GLU A 152 13.91 -5.74 -5.94
N LEU A 153 14.15 -5.55 -7.23
CA LEU A 153 15.44 -5.87 -7.85
C LEU A 153 16.60 -5.04 -7.26
N PHE A 154 16.32 -3.83 -6.76
CA PHE A 154 17.32 -2.99 -6.09
C PHE A 154 17.48 -3.33 -4.62
N THR A 155 16.38 -3.53 -3.91
CA THR A 155 16.40 -3.75 -2.46
C THR A 155 16.78 -5.18 -2.09
N HIS A 156 16.30 -6.18 -2.86
CA HIS A 156 16.49 -7.60 -2.61
C HIS A 156 17.38 -8.28 -3.68
N ARG A 157 18.56 -7.71 -3.93
CA ARG A 157 19.52 -8.25 -4.93
C ARG A 157 19.92 -9.71 -4.69
N ASN A 158 20.03 -10.13 -3.43
CA ASN A 158 20.40 -11.50 -3.08
C ASN A 158 19.32 -12.50 -3.53
N GLU A 159 18.05 -12.18 -3.32
CA GLU A 159 16.93 -13.02 -3.72
C GLU A 159 16.85 -13.13 -5.24
N PHE A 160 17.04 -12.03 -5.96
CA PHE A 160 17.11 -12.05 -7.42
C PHE A 160 18.25 -12.95 -7.92
N ARG A 161 19.45 -12.86 -7.31
CA ARG A 161 20.59 -13.72 -7.63
C ARG A 161 20.29 -15.19 -7.38
N ASP A 162 19.67 -15.52 -6.24
CA ASP A 162 19.42 -16.90 -5.85
C ASP A 162 18.31 -17.52 -6.73
N ASN A 163 17.28 -16.75 -7.08
CA ASN A 163 16.26 -17.15 -8.06
C ASN A 163 16.85 -17.42 -9.45
N ILE A 164 17.86 -16.66 -9.88
CA ILE A 164 18.57 -16.93 -11.14
C ILE A 164 19.29 -18.27 -11.08
N LYS A 165 19.99 -18.56 -9.97
CA LYS A 165 20.68 -19.85 -9.78
C LYS A 165 19.69 -21.01 -9.79
N GLU A 166 18.53 -20.86 -9.16
CA GLU A 166 17.48 -21.87 -9.11
C GLU A 166 16.92 -22.18 -10.51
N VAL A 167 16.57 -21.15 -11.30
CA VAL A 167 15.96 -21.34 -12.63
C VAL A 167 16.96 -21.92 -13.63
N ILE A 168 18.23 -21.55 -13.56
CA ILE A 168 19.27 -22.13 -14.44
C ILE A 168 19.49 -23.63 -14.12
N GLY A 169 19.34 -23.99 -12.84
CA GLY A 169 19.56 -25.34 -12.33
C GLY A 169 21.04 -25.72 -12.25
N GLN A 170 21.31 -26.94 -11.77
CA GLN A 170 22.69 -27.48 -11.64
C GLN A 170 23.19 -28.17 -12.91
N ASP A 171 22.30 -28.57 -13.83
CA ASP A 171 22.66 -29.37 -15.00
C ASP A 171 22.89 -28.50 -16.26
N LEU A 172 24.12 -27.99 -16.40
CA LEU A 172 24.58 -27.31 -17.62
C LEU A 172 25.43 -28.25 -18.48
N SER A 173 24.93 -29.46 -18.76
CA SER A 173 25.60 -30.43 -19.65
C SER A 173 27.07 -30.73 -19.25
N GLY A 174 27.36 -30.72 -17.94
CA GLY A 174 28.69 -30.94 -17.36
C GLY A 174 29.42 -29.67 -16.91
N TYR A 175 28.88 -28.50 -17.25
CA TYR A 175 29.25 -27.24 -16.62
C TYR A 175 28.48 -27.03 -15.30
N SER A 176 29.04 -26.25 -14.40
CA SER A 176 28.42 -25.80 -13.17
C SER A 176 28.55 -24.28 -13.03
N LEU A 177 27.50 -23.66 -12.50
CA LEU A 177 27.47 -22.24 -12.17
C LEU A 177 27.98 -22.05 -10.74
N GLU A 178 29.12 -21.40 -10.58
CA GLU A 178 29.72 -21.14 -9.28
C GLU A 178 29.06 -19.92 -8.61
N ASP A 179 28.97 -18.81 -9.33
CA ASP A 179 28.32 -17.61 -8.82
C ASP A 179 27.72 -16.72 -9.93
N VAL A 180 26.86 -15.80 -9.51
CA VAL A 180 26.21 -14.79 -10.35
C VAL A 180 26.39 -13.44 -9.69
N ALA A 181 26.97 -12.50 -10.41
CA ALA A 181 27.16 -11.13 -9.95
C ALA A 181 26.38 -10.15 -10.83
N ILE A 182 25.67 -9.22 -10.19
CA ILE A 182 24.93 -8.15 -10.89
C ILE A 182 25.81 -6.90 -10.86
N ASP A 183 26.43 -6.59 -11.98
CA ASP A 183 27.38 -5.47 -12.09
C ASP A 183 26.64 -4.13 -12.24
N TYR A 184 25.58 -4.13 -13.03
CA TYR A 184 24.79 -2.93 -13.34
C TYR A 184 23.31 -3.26 -13.36
N LEU A 185 22.51 -2.39 -12.74
CA LEU A 185 21.05 -2.46 -12.73
C LEU A 185 20.53 -1.03 -12.65
N GLU A 186 19.86 -0.57 -13.69
CA GLU A 186 19.20 0.73 -13.76
C GLU A 186 17.85 0.62 -14.48
N GLN A 187 17.00 1.62 -14.30
CA GLN A 187 15.77 1.72 -15.07
C GLN A 187 16.12 2.11 -16.51
N THR A 188 15.53 1.46 -17.51
CA THR A 188 15.63 1.92 -18.89
C THR A 188 14.97 3.31 -19.00
N SER A 189 15.67 4.27 -19.63
CA SER A 189 15.15 5.62 -19.81
C SER A 189 13.82 5.64 -20.60
N ILE A 190 12.91 6.55 -20.24
CA ILE A 190 11.57 6.64 -20.85
C ILE A 190 11.64 6.85 -22.37
N ASP A 191 12.61 7.62 -22.86
CA ASP A 191 12.78 7.91 -24.29
C ASP A 191 13.10 6.67 -25.15
N LYS A 192 13.58 5.60 -24.52
CA LYS A 192 13.96 4.35 -25.19
C LYS A 192 12.84 3.31 -25.17
N LEU A 193 11.76 3.56 -24.42
CA LEU A 193 10.57 2.72 -24.37
C LEU A 193 9.67 3.01 -25.57
N ASP A 194 9.01 1.99 -26.11
CA ASP A 194 8.11 2.14 -27.26
C ASP A 194 6.66 2.39 -26.79
N PRO A 195 6.07 3.59 -27.01
CA PRO A 195 4.69 3.85 -26.60
C PRO A 195 3.65 3.00 -27.35
N GLN A 196 4.02 2.39 -28.49
CA GLN A 196 3.12 1.52 -29.25
C GLN A 196 3.11 0.09 -28.71
N ASN A 197 4.09 -0.30 -27.88
CA ASN A 197 4.12 -1.60 -27.24
C ASN A 197 3.27 -1.59 -25.96
N ILE A 198 2.37 -2.56 -25.81
CA ILE A 198 1.44 -2.64 -24.68
C ILE A 198 2.17 -2.69 -23.32
N LEU A 199 3.25 -3.47 -23.24
CA LEU A 199 4.00 -3.63 -21.98
C LEU A 199 4.73 -2.33 -21.63
N ASP A 200 5.40 -1.72 -22.60
CA ASP A 200 6.13 -0.48 -22.38
C ASP A 200 5.17 0.68 -22.09
N ALA A 201 4.01 0.75 -22.73
CA ALA A 201 2.97 1.74 -22.45
C ALA A 201 2.43 1.63 -21.00
N GLU A 202 2.21 0.39 -20.53
CA GLU A 202 1.83 0.17 -19.13
C GLU A 202 2.95 0.54 -18.16
N GLY A 203 4.21 0.23 -18.50
CA GLY A 203 5.39 0.64 -17.75
C GLY A 203 5.49 2.17 -17.65
N ILE A 204 5.37 2.89 -18.77
CA ILE A 204 5.37 4.37 -18.82
C ILE A 204 4.27 4.94 -17.92
N ARG A 205 3.05 4.37 -17.99
CA ARG A 205 1.93 4.77 -17.13
C ARG A 205 2.27 4.59 -15.64
N ARG A 206 2.76 3.42 -15.24
CA ARG A 206 3.17 3.11 -13.85
C ARG A 206 4.26 4.07 -13.36
N ILE A 207 5.31 4.29 -14.16
CA ILE A 207 6.41 5.22 -13.82
C ILE A 207 5.86 6.63 -13.62
N THR A 208 5.00 7.08 -14.53
CA THR A 208 4.40 8.43 -14.47
C THR A 208 3.52 8.60 -13.24
N GLU A 209 2.71 7.59 -12.91
CA GLU A 209 1.85 7.59 -11.71
C GLU A 209 2.68 7.68 -10.43
N MET A 210 3.69 6.81 -10.26
CA MET A 210 4.56 6.82 -9.08
C MET A 210 5.33 8.14 -8.96
N THR A 211 5.85 8.64 -10.08
CA THR A 211 6.59 9.92 -10.11
C THR A 211 5.67 11.09 -9.77
N ALA A 212 4.43 11.09 -10.25
CA ALA A 212 3.44 12.12 -9.94
C ALA A 212 3.10 12.15 -8.44
N VAL A 213 2.86 10.98 -7.83
CA VAL A 213 2.62 10.87 -6.38
C VAL A 213 3.82 11.41 -5.60
N GLN A 214 5.03 11.01 -5.98
CA GLN A 214 6.26 11.48 -5.32
C GLN A 214 6.47 12.99 -5.50
N ASN A 215 6.18 13.53 -6.68
CA ASN A 215 6.27 14.96 -6.95
C ASN A 215 5.26 15.78 -6.15
N VAL A 216 4.01 15.30 -6.03
CA VAL A 216 2.99 15.95 -5.20
C VAL A 216 3.42 15.94 -3.73
N SER A 217 3.86 14.79 -3.21
CA SER A 217 4.37 14.69 -1.84
C SER A 217 5.57 15.59 -1.60
N THR A 218 6.53 15.62 -2.53
CA THR A 218 7.70 16.51 -2.46
C THR A 218 7.29 17.98 -2.48
N ASN A 219 6.29 18.35 -3.28
CA ASN A 219 5.78 19.71 -3.33
C ASN A 219 5.07 20.10 -2.02
N GLN A 220 4.22 19.21 -1.48
CA GLN A 220 3.58 19.41 -0.18
C GLN A 220 4.62 19.64 0.93
N LEU A 221 5.66 18.80 1.01
CA LEU A 221 6.74 18.96 1.98
C LEU A 221 7.46 20.29 1.83
N LYS A 222 7.74 20.73 0.59
CA LYS A 222 8.35 22.05 0.32
C LYS A 222 7.44 23.22 0.71
N CYS A 223 6.13 23.10 0.49
CA CYS A 223 5.16 24.11 0.90
C CYS A 223 5.06 24.18 2.43
N ASP A 224 5.00 23.03 3.10
CA ASP A 224 4.96 22.95 4.56
C ASP A 224 6.25 23.49 5.20
N GLU A 225 7.40 23.17 4.61
CA GLU A 225 8.70 23.73 5.01
C GLU A 225 8.69 25.25 4.91
N ARG A 226 8.25 25.80 3.76
CA ARG A 226 8.14 27.26 3.56
C ARG A 226 7.19 27.91 4.57
N ALA A 227 6.00 27.33 4.77
CA ALA A 227 5.03 27.84 5.73
C ALA A 227 5.59 27.84 7.16
N LYS A 228 6.29 26.78 7.57
CA LYS A 228 6.95 26.72 8.89
C LYS A 228 8.05 27.77 9.04
N ILE A 229 8.88 27.95 8.01
CA ILE A 229 9.92 28.99 8.01
C ILE A 229 9.28 30.38 8.12
N GLU A 230 8.20 30.63 7.37
CA GLU A 230 7.51 31.91 7.38
C GLU A 230 6.86 32.22 8.74
N ILE A 231 6.22 31.23 9.37
CA ILE A 231 5.70 31.35 10.75
C ILE A 231 6.82 31.68 11.73
N GLN A 232 7.95 30.95 11.66
CA GLN A 232 9.10 31.21 12.53
C GLN A 232 9.71 32.60 12.31
N ASN A 233 9.77 33.06 11.05
CA ASN A 233 10.23 34.40 10.72
C ASN A 233 9.26 35.48 11.23
N GLN A 234 7.95 35.24 11.15
CA GLN A 234 6.95 36.15 11.70
C GLN A 234 7.08 36.23 13.23
N GLU A 235 7.15 35.10 13.93
CA GLU A 235 7.37 35.07 15.39
C GLU A 235 8.68 35.76 15.80
N ALA A 236 9.76 35.55 15.04
CA ALA A 236 11.03 36.21 15.27
C ALA A 236 10.92 37.74 15.08
N THR A 237 10.17 38.18 14.07
CA THR A 237 9.93 39.60 13.78
C THR A 237 9.09 40.24 14.89
N GLU A 238 8.02 39.59 15.32
CA GLU A 238 7.15 40.06 16.43
C GLU A 238 7.95 40.21 17.73
N LYS A 239 8.76 39.21 18.09
CA LYS A 239 9.66 39.28 19.25
C LYS A 239 10.69 40.41 19.11
N THR A 240 11.25 40.61 17.92
CA THR A 240 12.21 41.69 17.68
C THR A 240 11.56 43.06 17.87
N LEU A 241 10.35 43.25 17.36
CA LEU A 241 9.58 44.49 17.54
C LEU A 241 9.20 44.72 19.01
N GLU A 242 8.86 43.68 19.76
CA GLU A 242 8.57 43.79 21.19
C GLU A 242 9.81 44.16 22.02
N ILE A 243 10.96 43.55 21.73
CA ILE A 243 12.24 43.91 22.34
C ILE A 243 12.60 45.37 22.03
N GLU A 244 12.43 45.82 20.79
CA GLU A 244 12.72 47.20 20.42
C GLU A 244 11.77 48.17 21.14
N ARG A 245 10.47 47.84 21.27
CA ARG A 245 9.54 48.65 22.07
C ARG A 245 9.99 48.75 23.53
N GLN A 246 10.35 47.63 24.16
CA GLN A 246 10.85 47.61 25.54
C GLN A 246 12.12 48.43 25.71
N LYS A 247 13.04 48.38 24.73
CA LYS A 247 14.26 49.18 24.72
C LYS A 247 13.97 50.67 24.61
N GLN A 248 13.05 51.07 23.72
CA GLN A 248 12.64 52.48 23.58
C GLN A 248 11.92 53.00 24.84
N ASP A 249 11.08 52.18 25.46
CA ASP A 249 10.43 52.51 26.74
C ASP A 249 11.44 52.67 27.87
N ALA A 250 12.44 51.78 27.95
CA ALA A 250 13.52 51.85 28.94
C ALA A 250 14.41 53.10 28.73
N MET A 251 14.78 53.40 27.49
CA MET A 251 15.53 54.62 27.14
C MET A 251 14.77 55.89 27.52
N SER A 252 13.46 55.94 27.23
CA SER A 252 12.61 57.09 27.56
C SER A 252 12.49 57.29 29.08
N ARG A 253 12.39 56.19 29.86
CA ARG A 253 12.40 56.25 31.33
C ARG A 253 13.73 56.77 31.86
N GLN A 254 14.84 56.28 31.34
CA GLN A 254 16.18 56.72 31.75
C GLN A 254 16.39 58.22 31.49
N VAL A 255 15.98 58.73 30.32
CA VAL A 255 16.05 60.16 30.00
C VAL A 255 15.22 60.98 30.99
N ARG A 256 13.99 60.55 31.29
CA ARG A 256 13.10 61.23 32.24
C ARG A 256 13.65 61.24 33.67
N GLU A 257 14.29 60.17 34.11
CA GLU A 257 14.96 60.08 35.41
C GLU A 257 16.17 61.02 35.48
N ILE A 258 16.98 61.06 34.43
CA ILE A 258 18.13 61.97 34.37
C ILE A 258 17.69 63.43 34.41
N GLU A 259 16.66 63.80 33.65
CA GLU A 259 16.12 65.17 33.63
C GLU A 259 15.50 65.56 34.97
N THR A 260 14.76 64.67 35.64
CA THR A 260 14.18 64.94 36.95
C THR A 260 15.24 65.08 38.04
N VAL A 261 16.28 64.24 38.05
CA VAL A 261 17.43 64.39 38.96
C VAL A 261 18.16 65.71 38.72
N LYS A 262 18.48 66.05 37.47
CA LYS A 262 19.11 67.33 37.13
C LYS A 262 18.26 68.52 37.60
N ALA A 263 16.96 68.51 37.34
CA ALA A 263 16.06 69.59 37.76
C ALA A 263 16.03 69.75 39.29
N ARG A 264 16.08 68.65 40.05
CA ARG A 264 16.12 68.67 41.51
C ARG A 264 17.44 69.24 42.05
N GLU A 265 18.56 68.78 41.53
CA GLU A 265 19.90 69.27 41.91
C GLU A 265 20.06 70.76 41.60
N TYR A 266 19.59 71.23 40.44
CA TYR A 266 19.59 72.66 40.11
C TYR A 266 18.72 73.49 41.06
N ALA A 267 17.55 72.99 41.46
CA ALA A 267 16.67 73.69 42.39
C ALA A 267 17.25 73.75 43.81
N GLU A 268 17.92 72.69 44.28
CA GLU A 268 18.61 72.66 45.58
C GLU A 268 19.83 73.58 45.58
N ALA A 269 20.65 73.54 44.53
CA ALA A 269 21.80 74.43 44.38
C ALA A 269 21.39 75.92 44.38
N GLU A 270 20.31 76.27 43.67
CA GLU A 270 19.86 77.66 43.61
C GLU A 270 19.31 78.15 44.97
N LYS A 271 18.58 77.30 45.72
CA LYS A 271 18.14 77.63 47.08
C LYS A 271 19.33 77.94 48.00
N VAL A 272 20.36 77.10 48.00
CA VAL A 272 21.56 77.31 48.82
C VAL A 272 22.27 78.61 48.43
N ARG A 273 22.37 78.93 47.13
CA ARG A 273 22.97 80.20 46.67
C ARG A 273 22.19 81.42 47.18
N GLN A 274 20.86 81.38 47.18
CA GLN A 274 20.05 82.48 47.68
C GLN A 274 20.14 82.62 49.21
N GLU A 275 20.20 81.51 49.96
CA GLU A 275 20.38 81.53 51.42
C GLU A 275 21.73 82.12 51.84
N GLU A 276 22.83 81.73 51.18
CA GLU A 276 24.15 82.28 51.45
C GLU A 276 24.23 83.78 51.09
N ARG A 277 23.56 84.19 50.01
CA ARG A 277 23.45 85.61 49.65
C ARG A 277 22.71 86.42 50.71
N LEU A 278 21.61 85.89 51.25
CA LEU A 278 20.84 86.56 52.30
C LEU A 278 21.66 86.74 53.59
N LYS A 279 22.43 85.72 54.00
CA LYS A 279 23.35 85.83 55.16
C LYS A 279 24.41 86.91 54.96
N LEU A 280 25.01 86.99 53.76
CA LEU A 280 26.03 87.98 53.44
C LEU A 280 25.48 89.42 53.49
N GLU A 281 24.31 89.65 52.88
CA GLU A 281 23.65 90.96 52.92
C GLU A 281 23.25 91.36 54.35
N GLN A 282 22.76 90.41 55.14
CA GLN A 282 22.38 90.67 56.53
C GLN A 282 23.58 91.04 57.42
N ALA A 283 24.72 90.37 57.24
CA ALA A 283 25.96 90.72 57.94
C ALA A 283 26.50 92.11 57.54
N ARG A 284 26.34 92.49 56.26
CA ARG A 284 26.71 93.80 55.75
C ARG A 284 25.84 94.92 56.34
N ILE A 285 24.52 94.74 56.36
CA ILE A 285 23.60 95.75 56.93
C ILE A 285 23.91 95.99 58.41
N GLN A 286 24.11 94.93 59.19
CA GLN A 286 24.42 95.06 60.62
C GLN A 286 25.74 95.81 60.88
N THR A 287 26.74 95.63 60.01
CA THR A 287 28.01 96.35 60.13
C THR A 287 27.88 97.81 59.73
N GLU A 288 27.14 98.13 58.67
CA GLU A 288 26.85 99.51 58.26
C GLU A 288 26.03 100.27 59.34
N GLU A 289 25.01 99.64 59.93
CA GLU A 289 24.21 100.23 61.01
C GLU A 289 25.07 100.58 62.25
N ALA A 290 25.97 99.68 62.66
CA ALA A 290 26.83 99.90 63.81
C ALA A 290 27.82 101.07 63.61
N ILE A 291 28.37 101.22 62.40
CA ILE A 291 29.26 102.34 62.05
C ILE A 291 28.48 103.66 62.04
N GLY A 292 27.30 103.68 61.41
CA GLY A 292 26.47 104.89 61.31
C GLY A 292 26.04 105.46 62.67
N ILE A 293 25.68 104.59 63.64
CA ILE A 293 25.34 105.02 64.99
C ILE A 293 26.54 105.66 65.71
N SER A 294 27.75 105.12 65.51
CA SER A 294 28.97 105.65 66.13
C SER A 294 29.33 107.03 65.59
N GLU A 295 29.23 107.24 64.27
CA GLU A 295 29.50 108.54 63.65
C GLU A 295 28.50 109.63 64.07
N GLN A 296 27.19 109.30 64.12
CA GLN A 296 26.17 110.26 64.55
C GLN A 296 26.37 110.73 65.99
N ASN A 297 26.76 109.83 66.91
CA ASN A 297 27.03 110.22 68.29
C ASN A 297 28.22 111.19 68.40
N LYS A 298 29.28 110.97 67.60
CA LYS A 298 30.45 111.86 67.58
C LYS A 298 30.12 113.26 67.03
N GLN A 299 29.31 113.34 65.97
CA GLN A 299 28.87 114.63 65.41
C GLN A 299 28.05 115.44 66.43
N ARG A 300 27.12 114.78 67.12
CA ARG A 300 26.26 115.45 68.11
C ARG A 300 27.06 116.09 69.26
N GLU A 301 28.17 115.48 69.68
CA GLU A 301 29.04 116.07 70.72
C GLU A 301 29.78 117.32 70.24
N LEU A 302 30.22 117.35 68.98
CA LEU A 302 30.90 118.51 68.39
C LEU A 302 29.95 119.70 68.22
N ASP A 303 28.71 119.46 67.75
CA ASP A 303 27.71 120.51 67.53
C ASP A 303 27.33 121.23 68.84
N ILE A 304 27.23 120.49 69.95
CA ILE A 304 26.95 121.07 71.28
C ILE A 304 28.09 122.01 71.72
N ALA A 305 29.33 121.70 71.38
CA ALA A 305 30.48 122.53 71.71
C ALA A 305 30.50 123.83 70.87
N GLU A 306 30.21 123.76 69.58
CA GLU A 306 30.16 124.95 68.71
C GLU A 306 29.02 125.90 69.06
N GLN A 307 27.81 125.38 69.34
CA GLN A 307 26.66 126.23 69.65
C GLN A 307 26.87 127.06 70.93
N ASN A 308 27.57 126.50 71.93
CA ASN A 308 27.91 127.26 73.13
C ASN A 308 28.87 128.43 72.85
N ARG A 309 29.79 128.28 71.89
CA ARG A 309 30.70 129.36 71.49
C ARG A 309 29.96 130.48 70.76
N LEU A 310 29.07 130.14 69.84
CA LEU A 310 28.32 131.10 69.03
C LEU A 310 27.37 131.97 69.87
N ARG A 311 26.80 131.42 70.94
CA ARG A 311 25.85 132.13 71.79
C ARG A 311 26.47 133.31 72.54
N VAL A 312 27.77 133.28 72.81
CA VAL A 312 28.49 134.39 73.47
C VAL A 312 28.74 135.55 72.51
N LEU A 313 29.09 135.25 71.25
CA LEU A 313 29.38 136.27 70.23
C LEU A 313 28.13 137.02 69.75
N GLY A 314 26.97 136.34 69.69
CA GLY A 314 25.72 136.96 69.23
C GLY A 314 25.19 138.10 70.10
N ILE A 315 25.56 138.17 71.38
CA ILE A 315 25.09 139.24 72.29
C ILE A 315 25.82 140.56 72.01
N GLU A 316 27.05 140.52 71.47
CA GLU A 316 27.80 141.74 71.15
C GLU A 316 27.38 142.35 69.80
N GLU A 317 26.94 141.54 68.83
CA GLU A 317 26.51 142.01 67.51
C GLU A 317 25.13 142.70 67.51
N GLU A 318 24.19 142.28 68.36
CA GLU A 318 22.81 142.81 68.37
C GLU A 318 22.73 144.30 68.75
N LYS A 319 23.72 144.84 69.50
CA LYS A 319 23.79 146.26 69.84
C LYS A 319 24.14 147.16 68.64
N VAL A 320 24.79 146.62 67.61
CA VAL A 320 25.30 147.40 66.47
C VAL A 320 24.26 147.51 65.35
N ALA A 321 23.45 146.47 65.13
CA ALA A 321 22.46 146.43 64.04
C ALA A 321 21.31 147.44 64.20
N ARG A 322 20.79 147.63 65.42
CA ARG A 322 19.64 148.52 65.70
C ARG A 322 19.85 149.99 65.28
N SER A 323 21.11 150.41 65.11
CA SER A 323 21.43 151.80 64.73
C SER A 323 21.30 152.07 63.22
N ARG A 324 21.32 151.04 62.37
CA ARG A 324 21.32 151.19 60.89
C ARG A 324 19.93 151.19 60.25
N GLU A 325 18.91 150.65 60.90
CA GLU A 325 17.58 150.44 60.30
C GLU A 325 16.72 151.70 60.17
N ILE A 326 17.04 152.78 60.90
CA ILE A 326 16.22 154.00 60.91
C ILE A 326 16.38 154.83 59.62
N GLU A 327 17.48 154.68 58.88
CA GLU A 327 17.81 155.52 57.72
C GLU A 327 17.16 155.05 56.39
N VAL A 328 16.72 153.79 56.31
CA VAL A 328 16.27 153.17 55.04
C VAL A 328 14.78 153.41 54.75
N ILE A 329 13.94 153.53 55.77
CA ILE A 329 12.47 153.50 55.59
C ILE A 329 11.91 154.81 54.98
N GLU A 330 12.59 155.95 55.09
CA GLU A 330 12.11 157.21 54.48
C GLU A 330 12.11 157.20 52.94
N ARG A 331 12.88 156.30 52.31
CA ARG A 331 13.00 156.21 50.85
C ARG A 331 11.88 155.46 50.14
N GLU A 332 11.15 154.57 50.81
CA GLU A 332 10.25 153.62 50.13
C GLU A 332 8.84 154.18 49.84
N ARG A 333 8.43 155.30 50.44
CA ARG A 333 7.05 155.82 50.32
C ARG A 333 6.68 156.47 48.97
N GLU A 334 7.62 156.78 48.08
CA GLU A 334 7.30 157.50 46.82
C GLU A 334 6.89 156.59 45.65
N THR A 335 7.24 155.31 45.65
CA THR A 335 7.18 154.48 44.43
C THR A 335 5.86 153.70 44.22
N GLU A 336 4.90 153.73 45.14
CA GLU A 336 3.74 152.82 45.14
C GLU A 336 2.47 153.31 44.40
N ILE A 337 2.37 154.58 43.99
CA ILE A 337 1.12 155.16 43.43
C ILE A 337 0.88 154.83 41.94
N LEU A 338 1.91 154.48 41.16
CA LEU A 338 1.81 154.35 39.69
C LEU A 338 1.39 152.96 39.19
N ARG A 339 1.44 151.91 40.04
CA ARG A 339 1.13 150.53 39.64
C ARG A 339 -0.35 150.12 39.80
N ILE A 340 -1.21 151.00 40.34
CA ILE A 340 -2.61 150.70 40.71
C ILE A 340 -3.63 150.94 39.58
N ASN A 341 -3.25 151.49 38.42
CA ASN A 341 -4.20 151.89 37.37
C ASN A 341 -4.22 151.00 36.13
N LYS A 342 -5.32 150.27 35.93
CA LYS A 342 -5.87 149.94 34.60
C LYS A 342 -5.30 148.75 33.83
N GLU A 343 -5.12 147.61 34.49
CA GLU A 343 -5.43 146.35 33.78
C GLU A 343 -6.03 145.30 34.71
N LYS A 344 -6.87 145.84 35.59
CA LYS A 344 -7.84 145.15 36.42
C LYS A 344 -9.00 144.71 35.52
N ALA A 345 -9.21 143.39 35.48
CA ALA A 345 -10.45 142.67 35.13
C ALA A 345 -10.67 142.23 33.66
N LEU A 346 -10.10 141.05 33.39
CA LEU A 346 -10.61 139.96 32.55
C LEU A 346 -12.13 139.75 32.56
N GLU A 347 -12.59 139.08 31.47
CA GLU A 347 -13.61 138.01 31.47
C GLU A 347 -15.05 138.35 31.85
N VAL A 348 -16.10 137.77 31.27
CA VAL A 348 -16.33 136.86 30.14
C VAL A 348 -17.86 136.73 30.10
N GLU A 349 -18.41 136.47 28.91
CA GLU A 349 -19.81 136.05 28.70
C GLU A 349 -20.90 137.05 29.13
N ARG A 350 -21.95 137.28 28.36
CA ARG A 350 -22.44 136.85 27.06
C ARG A 350 -23.67 137.72 26.85
N LYS A 351 -24.07 137.86 25.58
CA LYS A 351 -25.46 137.86 25.08
C LYS A 351 -26.51 138.60 25.93
N GLU A 352 -27.33 139.47 25.42
CA GLU A 352 -27.87 139.64 24.07
C GLU A 352 -28.88 140.80 24.20
N ILE A 353 -29.47 141.16 23.07
CA ILE A 353 -30.78 141.83 22.91
C ILE A 353 -30.72 143.33 22.57
N ALA A 354 -31.08 143.54 21.29
CA ALA A 354 -31.93 144.57 20.69
C ALA A 354 -31.48 146.04 20.68
N ASP A 355 -31.28 146.59 19.48
CA ASP A 355 -32.35 147.26 18.72
C ASP A 355 -31.80 147.66 17.32
N VAL A 356 -32.35 147.14 16.21
CA VAL A 356 -33.54 147.60 15.46
C VAL A 356 -33.25 148.79 14.50
N VAL A 357 -33.13 148.44 13.20
CA VAL A 357 -33.81 149.05 12.01
C VAL A 357 -33.37 150.47 11.58
N ARG A 358 -33.17 150.91 10.32
CA ARG A 358 -33.69 150.70 8.93
C ARG A 358 -32.64 151.36 7.98
N ASP A 359 -32.40 151.04 6.70
CA ASP A 359 -33.26 151.03 5.50
C ASP A 359 -32.63 150.10 4.43
N ARG A 360 -33.31 149.03 3.99
CA ARG A 360 -34.26 148.90 2.87
C ARG A 360 -33.67 149.02 1.44
N VAL A 361 -33.56 147.82 0.84
CA VAL A 361 -34.14 147.42 -0.46
C VAL A 361 -33.67 148.18 -1.70
N ILE A 362 -32.76 147.55 -2.44
CA ILE A 362 -32.92 147.08 -3.83
C ILE A 362 -31.92 145.93 -3.97
N VAL A 363 -32.37 144.67 -3.99
CA VAL A 363 -31.89 143.50 -4.78
C VAL A 363 -32.68 142.27 -4.26
N GLU A 364 -33.99 142.23 -4.49
CA GLU A 364 -34.81 141.02 -4.27
C GLU A 364 -35.46 140.49 -5.56
N LYS A 365 -35.18 141.13 -6.71
CA LYS A 365 -35.73 140.67 -8.00
C LYS A 365 -34.77 139.78 -8.81
N SER A 366 -33.47 139.72 -8.48
CA SER A 366 -32.49 138.92 -9.24
C SER A 366 -32.14 137.56 -8.61
N VAL A 367 -32.48 137.33 -7.34
CA VAL A 367 -32.10 136.09 -6.62
C VAL A 367 -33.14 134.98 -6.83
N ALA A 368 -34.42 135.34 -7.02
CA ALA A 368 -35.49 134.36 -7.23
C ALA A 368 -35.43 133.64 -8.60
N GLU A 369 -35.01 134.34 -9.67
CA GLU A 369 -34.95 133.74 -11.02
C GLU A 369 -33.79 132.75 -11.20
N GLU A 370 -32.73 132.83 -10.39
CA GLU A 370 -31.63 131.85 -10.42
C GLU A 370 -31.75 130.73 -9.38
N GLU A 371 -32.51 130.94 -8.31
CA GLU A 371 -32.82 129.85 -7.38
C GLU A 371 -33.80 128.82 -7.96
N GLU A 372 -34.74 129.22 -8.83
CA GLU A 372 -35.62 128.26 -9.53
C GLU A 372 -34.86 127.44 -10.59
N ARG A 373 -33.98 128.07 -11.38
CA ARG A 373 -33.23 127.38 -12.45
C ARG A 373 -32.27 126.30 -11.91
N ILE A 374 -31.68 126.53 -10.73
CA ILE A 374 -30.83 125.55 -10.05
C ILE A 374 -31.64 124.40 -9.44
N LYS A 375 -32.88 124.65 -9.01
CA LYS A 375 -33.77 123.59 -8.50
C LYS A 375 -34.25 122.67 -9.62
N ASP A 376 -34.60 123.20 -10.79
CA ASP A 376 -35.09 122.40 -11.92
C ASP A 376 -34.01 121.44 -12.47
N VAL A 377 -32.76 121.90 -12.58
CA VAL A 377 -31.64 121.05 -13.05
C VAL A 377 -31.31 119.94 -12.03
N LYS A 378 -31.47 120.19 -10.73
CA LYS A 378 -31.22 119.17 -9.68
C LYS A 378 -32.32 118.09 -9.65
N VAL A 379 -33.57 118.45 -9.91
CA VAL A 379 -34.68 117.49 -9.95
C VAL A 379 -34.60 116.62 -11.21
N LEU A 380 -34.30 117.21 -12.39
CA LEU A 380 -34.14 116.47 -13.64
C LEU A 380 -32.93 115.52 -13.61
N ALA A 381 -31.76 115.97 -13.14
CA ALA A 381 -30.57 115.13 -13.04
C ALA A 381 -30.69 114.03 -11.97
N GLY A 382 -31.47 114.26 -10.91
CA GLY A 382 -31.81 113.24 -9.91
C GLY A 382 -32.68 112.13 -10.49
N ALA A 383 -33.75 112.51 -11.20
CA ALA A 383 -34.68 111.57 -11.83
C ALA A 383 -34.02 110.73 -12.94
N GLU A 384 -33.12 111.31 -13.75
CA GLU A 384 -32.38 110.57 -14.77
C GLU A 384 -31.39 109.56 -14.17
N ARG A 385 -30.71 109.91 -13.07
CA ARG A 385 -29.80 108.97 -12.37
C ARG A 385 -30.57 107.84 -11.72
N GLU A 386 -31.72 108.11 -11.12
CA GLU A 386 -32.56 107.09 -10.48
C GLU A 386 -33.16 106.14 -11.53
N LYS A 387 -33.65 106.67 -12.66
CA LYS A 387 -34.08 105.87 -13.81
C LYS A 387 -32.95 104.99 -14.36
N ASN A 388 -31.75 105.54 -14.52
CA ASN A 388 -30.60 104.79 -15.02
C ASN A 388 -30.13 103.73 -14.00
N ALA A 389 -30.16 104.03 -12.70
CA ALA A 389 -29.85 103.07 -11.65
C ALA A 389 -30.86 101.91 -11.61
N ILE A 390 -32.16 102.18 -11.79
CA ILE A 390 -33.21 101.16 -11.89
C ILE A 390 -33.01 100.29 -13.13
N ILE A 391 -32.69 100.89 -14.29
CA ILE A 391 -32.44 100.14 -15.54
C ILE A 391 -31.18 99.27 -15.43
N ILE A 392 -30.09 99.80 -14.85
CA ILE A 392 -28.84 99.05 -14.67
C ILE A 392 -29.05 97.90 -13.68
N ARG A 393 -29.77 98.13 -12.58
CA ARG A 393 -30.06 97.10 -11.59
C ARG A 393 -30.99 96.02 -12.15
N ALA A 394 -32.02 96.41 -12.90
CA ALA A 394 -32.90 95.46 -13.59
C ALA A 394 -32.15 94.65 -14.67
N LYS A 395 -31.19 95.27 -15.39
CA LYS A 395 -30.33 94.56 -16.34
C LYS A 395 -29.37 93.60 -15.64
N ALA A 396 -28.76 94.01 -14.53
CA ALA A 396 -27.87 93.15 -13.74
C ALA A 396 -28.61 91.94 -13.15
N GLU A 397 -29.82 92.13 -12.60
CA GLU A 397 -30.67 91.04 -12.10
C GLU A 397 -31.15 90.11 -13.23
N ALA A 398 -31.42 90.64 -14.42
CA ALA A 398 -31.76 89.84 -15.61
C ALA A 398 -30.56 89.05 -16.14
N GLU A 399 -29.36 89.63 -16.19
CA GLU A 399 -28.13 88.94 -16.61
C GLU A 399 -27.71 87.88 -15.57
N GLU A 400 -27.82 88.18 -14.28
CA GLU A 400 -27.50 87.21 -13.21
C GLU A 400 -28.46 86.02 -13.23
N SER A 401 -29.76 86.26 -13.41
CA SER A 401 -30.76 85.18 -13.54
C SER A 401 -30.58 84.37 -14.82
N LEU A 402 -30.18 85.00 -15.93
CA LEU A 402 -29.85 84.32 -17.19
C LEU A 402 -28.61 83.43 -17.02
N VAL A 403 -27.54 83.94 -16.41
CA VAL A 403 -26.30 83.17 -16.17
C VAL A 403 -26.56 82.03 -15.20
N LYS A 404 -27.29 82.26 -14.09
CA LYS A 404 -27.73 81.20 -13.17
C LYS A 404 -28.58 80.15 -13.88
N GLY A 405 -29.48 80.56 -14.78
CA GLY A 405 -30.30 79.65 -15.57
C GLY A 405 -29.47 78.80 -16.56
N ILE A 406 -28.51 79.41 -17.25
CA ILE A 406 -27.63 78.72 -18.21
C ILE A 406 -26.68 77.77 -17.49
N GLU A 407 -26.08 78.18 -16.37
CA GLU A 407 -25.19 77.30 -15.59
C GLU A 407 -25.97 76.18 -14.91
N ALA A 408 -27.15 76.46 -14.36
CA ALA A 408 -28.02 75.42 -13.82
C ALA A 408 -28.44 74.42 -14.91
N ALA A 409 -28.82 74.89 -16.10
CA ALA A 409 -29.17 74.03 -17.22
C ALA A 409 -27.97 73.18 -17.71
N LYS A 410 -26.77 73.76 -17.84
CA LYS A 410 -25.55 73.02 -18.20
C LYS A 410 -25.16 72.00 -17.13
N ALA A 411 -25.28 72.34 -15.85
CA ALA A 411 -25.04 71.41 -14.76
C ALA A 411 -26.07 70.27 -14.76
N GLN A 412 -27.33 70.55 -15.10
CA GLN A 412 -28.37 69.54 -15.24
C GLN A 412 -28.15 68.63 -16.45
N GLU A 413 -27.70 69.19 -17.58
CA GLU A 413 -27.36 68.44 -18.79
C GLU A 413 -26.16 67.51 -18.53
N GLN A 414 -25.09 68.02 -17.93
CA GLN A 414 -23.94 67.19 -17.54
C GLN A 414 -24.33 66.12 -16.51
N ALA A 415 -25.13 66.46 -15.49
CA ALA A 415 -25.60 65.48 -14.51
C ALA A 415 -26.48 64.40 -15.16
N ALA A 416 -27.30 64.74 -16.14
CA ALA A 416 -28.09 63.79 -16.91
C ALA A 416 -27.22 62.90 -17.81
N GLU A 417 -26.20 63.47 -18.45
CA GLU A 417 -25.24 62.73 -19.29
C GLU A 417 -24.40 61.74 -18.46
N TYR A 418 -23.92 62.17 -17.28
CA TYR A 418 -23.20 61.28 -16.36
C TYR A 418 -24.10 60.18 -15.80
N ARG A 419 -25.36 60.47 -15.45
CA ARG A 419 -26.32 59.44 -15.03
C ARG A 419 -26.66 58.47 -16.16
N ALA A 420 -26.79 58.95 -17.40
CA ALA A 420 -27.01 58.10 -18.56
C ALA A 420 -25.81 57.18 -18.80
N ARG A 421 -24.58 57.70 -18.69
CA ARG A 421 -23.35 56.93 -18.83
C ARG A 421 -23.16 55.94 -17.67
N GLU A 422 -23.51 56.31 -16.45
CA GLU A 422 -23.52 55.42 -15.29
C GLU A 422 -24.51 54.25 -15.50
N LEU A 423 -25.73 54.55 -15.93
CA LEU A 423 -26.74 53.55 -16.29
C LEU A 423 -26.27 52.62 -17.43
N GLU A 424 -25.65 53.16 -18.48
CA GLU A 424 -25.07 52.33 -19.55
C GLU A 424 -23.92 51.44 -19.03
N THR A 425 -23.06 51.95 -18.16
CA THR A 425 -21.96 51.15 -17.59
C THR A 425 -22.48 50.05 -16.66
N MET A 426 -23.50 50.33 -15.86
CA MET A 426 -24.14 49.33 -15.01
C MET A 426 -24.89 48.29 -15.86
N ALA A 427 -25.66 48.71 -16.85
CA ALA A 427 -26.35 47.80 -17.77
C ALA A 427 -25.36 46.91 -18.55
N ASN A 428 -24.24 47.46 -19.02
CA ASN A 428 -23.19 46.68 -19.67
C ASN A 428 -22.49 45.71 -18.71
N ALA A 429 -22.28 46.10 -17.45
CA ALA A 429 -21.73 45.21 -16.43
C ALA A 429 -22.69 44.05 -16.12
N GLU A 430 -23.99 44.34 -15.95
CA GLU A 430 -25.03 43.33 -15.75
C GLU A 430 -25.14 42.37 -16.94
N LEU A 431 -25.10 42.89 -18.17
CA LEU A 431 -25.12 42.08 -19.40
C LEU A 431 -23.88 41.17 -19.46
N ARG A 432 -22.71 41.68 -19.04
CA ARG A 432 -21.47 40.89 -18.97
C ARG A 432 -21.55 39.78 -17.91
N ILE A 433 -22.09 40.08 -16.73
CA ILE A 433 -22.31 39.10 -15.66
C ILE A 433 -23.32 38.04 -16.11
N ALA A 434 -24.43 38.44 -16.72
CA ALA A 434 -25.45 37.53 -17.25
C ALA A 434 -24.87 36.61 -18.34
N ASN A 435 -24.06 37.14 -19.26
CA ASN A 435 -23.37 36.34 -20.28
C ASN A 435 -22.37 35.35 -19.67
N GLN A 436 -21.54 35.80 -18.71
CA GLN A 436 -20.58 34.92 -18.03
C GLN A 436 -21.28 33.82 -17.20
N GLN A 437 -22.40 34.14 -16.57
CA GLN A 437 -23.24 33.16 -15.88
C GLN A 437 -23.91 32.19 -16.85
N ALA A 438 -24.36 32.66 -18.01
CA ALA A 438 -24.92 31.80 -19.05
C ALA A 438 -23.87 30.86 -19.66
N GLU A 439 -22.66 31.35 -19.93
CA GLU A 439 -21.53 30.52 -20.36
C GLU A 439 -21.11 29.53 -19.28
N SER A 440 -21.01 29.96 -18.02
CA SER A 440 -20.71 29.06 -16.90
C SER A 440 -21.77 27.97 -16.74
N LYS A 441 -23.06 28.31 -16.87
CA LYS A 441 -24.14 27.31 -16.85
C LYS A 441 -24.07 26.36 -18.06
N LYS A 442 -23.72 26.85 -19.26
CA LYS A 442 -23.50 25.98 -20.43
C LYS A 442 -22.32 25.03 -20.21
N ILE A 443 -21.22 25.54 -19.67
CA ILE A 443 -20.02 24.74 -19.38
C ILE A 443 -20.33 23.71 -18.29
N LEU A 444 -21.03 24.08 -17.21
CA LEU A 444 -21.45 23.15 -16.16
C LEU A 444 -22.43 22.11 -16.68
N ALA A 445 -23.41 22.49 -17.51
CA ALA A 445 -24.33 21.55 -18.14
C ALA A 445 -23.60 20.58 -19.09
N HIS A 446 -22.62 21.07 -19.86
CA HIS A 446 -21.79 20.24 -20.71
C HIS A 446 -20.87 19.33 -19.89
N ALA A 447 -20.26 19.82 -18.81
CA ALA A 447 -19.45 19.02 -17.89
C ALA A 447 -20.30 17.90 -17.26
N GLN A 448 -21.52 18.20 -16.83
CA GLN A 448 -22.44 17.22 -16.26
C GLN A 448 -22.95 16.20 -17.30
N GLN A 449 -23.17 16.63 -18.55
CA GLN A 449 -23.43 15.70 -19.68
C GLN A 449 -22.24 14.79 -19.95
N VAL A 450 -21.01 15.32 -19.93
CA VAL A 450 -19.79 14.53 -20.12
C VAL A 450 -19.57 13.57 -18.96
N GLU A 451 -19.80 13.98 -17.70
CA GLU A 451 -19.68 13.09 -16.55
C GLU A 451 -20.71 11.95 -16.57
N THR A 452 -21.96 12.26 -16.90
CA THR A 452 -23.02 11.24 -17.02
C THR A 452 -22.80 10.32 -18.21
N ALA A 453 -22.34 10.86 -19.35
CA ALA A 453 -21.94 10.06 -20.51
C ALA A 453 -20.70 9.21 -20.23
N ALA A 454 -19.72 9.72 -19.50
CA ALA A 454 -18.52 8.98 -19.10
C ALA A 454 -18.85 7.84 -18.12
N LYS A 455 -19.75 8.08 -17.15
CA LYS A 455 -20.28 7.03 -16.26
C LYS A 455 -21.07 5.98 -17.05
N GLY A 456 -21.94 6.41 -17.97
CA GLY A 456 -22.70 5.49 -18.83
C GLY A 456 -21.84 4.68 -19.80
N LEU A 457 -20.80 5.29 -20.38
CA LEU A 457 -19.81 4.60 -21.22
C LEU A 457 -18.97 3.64 -20.39
N ALA A 458 -18.53 4.04 -19.20
CA ALA A 458 -17.80 3.16 -18.28
C ALA A 458 -18.65 1.97 -17.83
N GLU A 459 -19.93 2.18 -17.50
CA GLU A 459 -20.86 1.08 -17.18
C GLU A 459 -21.10 0.17 -18.38
N ALA A 460 -21.27 0.72 -19.59
CA ALA A 460 -21.41 -0.06 -20.82
C ALA A 460 -20.15 -0.87 -21.16
N ASP A 461 -18.97 -0.31 -20.94
CA ASP A 461 -17.68 -0.98 -21.15
C ASP A 461 -17.43 -2.03 -20.07
N VAL A 462 -17.82 -1.79 -18.82
CA VAL A 462 -17.79 -2.81 -17.75
C VAL A 462 -18.75 -3.95 -18.07
N ILE A 463 -19.95 -3.68 -18.58
CA ILE A 463 -20.90 -4.73 -19.00
C ILE A 463 -20.36 -5.50 -20.22
N LYS A 464 -19.79 -4.82 -21.22
CA LYS A 464 -19.16 -5.48 -22.38
C LYS A 464 -17.94 -6.31 -21.98
N ALA A 465 -17.07 -5.77 -21.14
CA ALA A 465 -15.90 -6.47 -20.64
C ALA A 465 -16.30 -7.67 -19.77
N LYS A 466 -17.35 -7.54 -18.93
CA LYS A 466 -17.89 -8.64 -18.13
C LYS A 466 -18.59 -9.70 -18.98
N ALA A 467 -19.29 -9.30 -20.04
CA ALA A 467 -19.88 -10.22 -21.01
C ALA A 467 -18.80 -10.96 -21.82
N GLN A 468 -17.73 -10.28 -22.24
CA GLN A 468 -16.58 -10.88 -22.92
C GLN A 468 -15.79 -11.79 -21.98
N ALA A 469 -15.56 -11.38 -20.74
CA ALA A 469 -14.91 -12.22 -19.73
C ALA A 469 -15.72 -13.48 -19.45
N ASN A 470 -17.04 -13.37 -19.31
CA ASN A 470 -17.93 -14.52 -19.13
C ASN A 470 -18.00 -15.41 -20.39
N ALA A 471 -17.95 -14.83 -21.59
CA ALA A 471 -17.92 -15.59 -22.84
C ALA A 471 -16.60 -16.35 -23.02
N ILE A 472 -15.47 -15.68 -22.76
CA ILE A 472 -14.14 -16.30 -22.79
C ILE A 472 -14.05 -17.37 -21.69
N GLN A 473 -14.55 -17.10 -20.49
CA GLN A 473 -14.58 -18.06 -19.39
C GLN A 473 -15.45 -19.27 -19.76
N GLY A 474 -16.62 -19.06 -20.36
CA GLY A 474 -17.47 -20.14 -20.88
C GLY A 474 -16.81 -20.95 -21.99
N GLU A 475 -16.11 -20.30 -22.93
CA GLU A 475 -15.34 -20.99 -23.98
C GLU A 475 -14.13 -21.74 -23.41
N THR A 476 -13.43 -21.19 -22.44
CA THR A 476 -12.31 -21.86 -21.77
C THR A 476 -12.80 -23.03 -20.94
N ASP A 477 -13.92 -22.90 -20.22
CA ASP A 477 -14.50 -23.98 -19.42
C ASP A 477 -15.01 -25.10 -20.33
N ALA A 478 -15.66 -24.76 -21.45
CA ALA A 478 -16.07 -25.73 -22.47
C ALA A 478 -14.87 -26.42 -23.12
N LYS A 479 -13.79 -25.68 -23.40
CA LYS A 479 -12.57 -26.23 -24.01
C LYS A 479 -11.78 -27.11 -23.03
N VAL A 480 -11.68 -26.70 -21.76
CA VAL A 480 -11.06 -27.48 -20.68
C VAL A 480 -11.88 -28.73 -20.39
N MET A 481 -13.22 -28.63 -20.36
CA MET A 481 -14.10 -29.78 -20.20
C MET A 481 -14.00 -30.73 -21.40
N ARG A 482 -13.96 -30.21 -22.63
CA ARG A 482 -13.74 -31.03 -23.83
C ARG A 482 -12.38 -31.71 -23.81
N GLN A 483 -11.32 -30.99 -23.46
CA GLN A 483 -9.97 -31.57 -23.34
C GLN A 483 -9.87 -32.58 -22.20
N LYS A 484 -10.53 -32.36 -21.05
CA LYS A 484 -10.62 -33.36 -19.98
C LYS A 484 -11.34 -34.61 -20.44
N LEU A 485 -12.51 -34.47 -21.05
CA LEU A 485 -13.28 -35.61 -21.56
C LEU A 485 -12.57 -36.33 -22.70
N GLU A 486 -11.82 -35.62 -23.54
CA GLU A 486 -11.06 -36.20 -24.64
C GLU A 486 -9.78 -36.90 -24.14
N ALA A 487 -9.10 -36.33 -23.15
CA ALA A 487 -7.98 -36.95 -22.45
C ALA A 487 -8.42 -38.16 -21.61
N GLU A 488 -9.59 -38.08 -20.97
CA GLU A 488 -10.19 -39.19 -20.23
C GLU A 488 -10.70 -40.28 -21.19
N ALA A 489 -11.26 -39.92 -22.35
CA ALA A 489 -11.66 -40.88 -23.37
C ALA A 489 -10.47 -41.50 -24.11
N GLN A 490 -9.35 -40.78 -24.26
CA GLN A 490 -8.09 -41.33 -24.78
C GLN A 490 -7.42 -42.21 -23.73
N GLY A 491 -7.33 -41.77 -22.48
CA GLY A 491 -6.84 -42.56 -21.36
C GLY A 491 -7.65 -43.84 -21.17
N ASN A 492 -8.99 -43.77 -21.21
CA ASN A 492 -9.85 -44.95 -21.13
C ASN A 492 -9.78 -45.83 -22.39
N ARG A 493 -9.48 -45.27 -23.56
CA ARG A 493 -9.23 -46.07 -24.78
C ARG A 493 -7.88 -46.77 -24.74
N GLU A 494 -6.83 -46.13 -24.24
CA GLU A 494 -5.51 -46.73 -24.08
C GLU A 494 -5.51 -47.75 -22.94
N ILE A 495 -6.19 -47.47 -21.83
CA ILE A 495 -6.47 -48.42 -20.76
C ILE A 495 -7.34 -49.56 -21.30
N GLY A 496 -8.34 -49.30 -22.13
CA GLY A 496 -9.19 -50.33 -22.73
C GLY A 496 -8.46 -51.20 -23.77
N LEU A 497 -7.57 -50.62 -24.58
CA LEU A 497 -6.75 -51.36 -25.56
C LEU A 497 -5.64 -52.15 -24.89
N SER A 498 -5.01 -51.60 -23.84
CA SER A 498 -4.04 -52.33 -23.02
C SER A 498 -4.72 -53.40 -22.18
N GLN A 499 -5.90 -53.15 -21.61
CA GLN A 499 -6.70 -54.18 -20.94
C GLN A 499 -7.15 -55.26 -21.92
N ALA A 500 -7.58 -54.93 -23.15
CA ALA A 500 -7.95 -55.91 -24.16
C ALA A 500 -6.73 -56.73 -24.66
N GLN A 501 -5.56 -56.11 -24.78
CA GLN A 501 -4.30 -56.83 -25.07
C GLN A 501 -3.86 -57.72 -23.90
N VAL A 502 -4.03 -57.26 -22.66
CA VAL A 502 -3.77 -58.06 -21.46
C VAL A 502 -4.81 -59.17 -21.33
N GLN A 503 -6.08 -58.94 -21.69
CA GLN A 503 -7.14 -59.95 -21.64
C GLN A 503 -6.97 -61.01 -22.73
N THR A 504 -6.52 -60.62 -23.94
CA THR A 504 -6.19 -61.57 -25.00
C THR A 504 -4.92 -62.35 -24.67
N ALA A 505 -3.89 -61.70 -24.14
CA ALA A 505 -2.70 -62.39 -23.63
C ALA A 505 -3.00 -63.28 -22.42
N MET A 506 -3.92 -62.87 -21.53
CA MET A 506 -4.40 -63.69 -20.41
C MET A 506 -5.32 -64.80 -20.88
N ALA A 507 -6.11 -64.62 -21.94
CA ALA A 507 -6.91 -65.67 -22.55
C ALA A 507 -6.01 -66.74 -23.18
N ASP A 508 -4.98 -66.33 -23.93
CA ASP A 508 -3.97 -67.24 -24.50
C ASP A 508 -3.14 -67.94 -23.39
N ALA A 509 -2.83 -67.22 -22.30
CA ALA A 509 -2.14 -67.79 -21.15
C ALA A 509 -3.05 -68.76 -20.37
N ASN A 510 -4.33 -68.44 -20.20
CA ASN A 510 -5.32 -69.28 -19.53
C ASN A 510 -5.75 -70.47 -20.40
N GLU A 511 -5.71 -70.36 -21.72
CA GLU A 511 -5.95 -71.47 -22.63
C GLU A 511 -4.77 -72.45 -22.56
N LYS A 512 -3.53 -71.95 -22.60
CA LYS A 512 -2.33 -72.78 -22.39
C LYS A 512 -2.24 -73.35 -20.97
N GLN A 513 -2.60 -72.56 -19.96
CA GLN A 513 -2.65 -73.02 -18.57
C GLN A 513 -3.80 -74.01 -18.39
N GLY A 514 -4.94 -73.80 -19.03
CA GLY A 514 -6.08 -74.71 -19.05
C GLY A 514 -5.77 -76.02 -19.77
N GLU A 515 -5.00 -76.00 -20.86
CA GLU A 515 -4.48 -77.20 -21.51
C GLU A 515 -3.49 -77.95 -20.60
N VAL A 516 -2.59 -77.23 -19.93
CA VAL A 516 -1.64 -77.83 -18.98
C VAL A 516 -2.37 -78.37 -17.74
N GLU A 517 -3.38 -77.66 -17.24
CA GLU A 517 -4.24 -78.08 -16.13
C GLU A 517 -5.13 -79.25 -16.55
N ALA A 518 -5.66 -79.29 -17.77
CA ALA A 518 -6.43 -80.42 -18.28
C ALA A 518 -5.54 -81.66 -18.44
N ILE A 519 -4.32 -81.52 -18.96
CA ILE A 519 -3.35 -82.62 -19.07
C ILE A 519 -2.91 -83.08 -17.67
N ASN A 520 -2.70 -82.16 -16.73
CA ASN A 520 -2.33 -82.51 -15.35
C ASN A 520 -3.50 -83.14 -14.60
N LEU A 521 -4.73 -82.66 -14.81
CA LEU A 521 -5.96 -83.21 -14.26
C LEU A 521 -6.22 -84.60 -14.84
N GLU A 522 -6.06 -84.80 -16.16
CA GLU A 522 -6.18 -86.09 -16.82
C GLU A 522 -5.15 -87.08 -16.26
N ARG A 523 -3.89 -86.66 -16.12
CA ARG A 523 -2.83 -87.48 -15.50
C ARG A 523 -3.13 -87.79 -14.03
N LYS A 524 -3.64 -86.81 -13.28
CA LYS A 524 -4.01 -86.97 -11.87
C LYS A 524 -5.21 -87.89 -11.72
N MET A 525 -6.24 -87.74 -12.54
CA MET A 525 -7.43 -88.60 -12.58
C MET A 525 -7.07 -90.02 -13.05
N CYS A 526 -6.15 -90.18 -14.01
CA CYS A 526 -5.63 -91.50 -14.38
C CYS A 526 -4.80 -92.13 -13.24
N ALA A 527 -4.00 -91.34 -12.52
CA ALA A 527 -3.22 -91.82 -11.39
C ALA A 527 -4.13 -92.17 -10.19
N GLU A 528 -5.16 -91.37 -9.93
CA GLU A 528 -6.19 -91.63 -8.91
C GLU A 528 -7.05 -92.82 -9.29
N ALA A 529 -7.44 -92.97 -10.56
CA ALA A 529 -8.18 -94.14 -11.05
C ALA A 529 -7.35 -95.42 -10.91
N LYS A 530 -6.06 -95.40 -11.30
CA LYS A 530 -5.15 -96.54 -11.07
C LYS A 530 -4.93 -96.80 -9.59
N GLY A 531 -4.74 -95.76 -8.78
CA GLY A 531 -4.59 -95.90 -7.33
C GLY A 531 -5.85 -96.41 -6.63
N LEU A 532 -7.04 -96.04 -7.11
CA LEU A 532 -8.32 -96.56 -6.66
C LEU A 532 -8.54 -97.99 -7.13
N GLU A 533 -8.14 -98.34 -8.35
CA GLU A 533 -8.21 -99.70 -8.88
C GLU A 533 -7.28 -100.65 -8.09
N GLU A 534 -6.04 -100.22 -7.82
CA GLU A 534 -5.09 -100.93 -6.95
C GLU A 534 -5.61 -101.03 -5.51
N LYS A 535 -6.20 -99.96 -4.96
CA LYS A 535 -6.84 -100.01 -3.63
C LYS A 535 -8.06 -100.92 -3.59
N LEU A 536 -8.91 -100.92 -4.62
CA LEU A 536 -10.07 -101.81 -4.71
C LEU A 536 -9.64 -103.27 -4.87
N GLN A 537 -8.58 -103.54 -5.62
CA GLN A 537 -7.97 -104.87 -5.70
C GLN A 537 -7.39 -105.29 -4.34
N ALA A 538 -6.74 -104.39 -3.61
CA ALA A 538 -6.25 -104.64 -2.25
C ALA A 538 -7.41 -104.89 -1.27
N LEU A 539 -8.49 -104.10 -1.33
CA LEU A 539 -9.68 -104.26 -0.48
C LEU A 539 -10.46 -105.56 -0.80
N ASN A 540 -10.50 -105.97 -2.06
CA ASN A 540 -11.11 -107.25 -2.45
C ASN A 540 -10.29 -108.46 -1.97
N ALA A 541 -8.96 -108.31 -1.85
CA ALA A 541 -8.07 -109.33 -1.32
C ALA A 541 -8.03 -109.38 0.22
N MET A 542 -8.59 -108.39 0.91
CA MET A 542 -8.67 -108.32 2.38
C MET A 542 -9.86 -109.10 2.95
N ASP A 543 -9.74 -109.52 4.22
CA ASP A 543 -10.78 -110.20 4.99
C ASP A 543 -11.89 -109.21 5.44
N GLN A 544 -13.08 -109.71 5.78
CA GLN A 544 -14.26 -108.85 5.98
C GLN A 544 -14.13 -107.84 7.14
N ASP A 545 -13.47 -108.22 8.24
CA ASP A 545 -13.22 -107.33 9.39
C ASP A 545 -12.24 -106.18 9.07
N ALA A 546 -11.27 -106.43 8.18
CA ALA A 546 -10.31 -105.42 7.76
C ALA A 546 -10.97 -104.35 6.87
N ARG A 547 -11.91 -104.77 5.99
CA ARG A 547 -12.71 -103.83 5.19
C ARG A 547 -13.57 -102.92 6.06
N ASP A 548 -14.17 -103.46 7.12
CA ASP A 548 -15.01 -102.67 8.03
C ASP A 548 -14.18 -101.63 8.80
N TYR A 549 -12.98 -101.98 9.29
CA TYR A 549 -12.07 -101.03 9.94
C TYR A 549 -11.56 -99.93 8.99
N GLU A 550 -11.24 -100.29 7.74
CA GLU A 550 -10.82 -99.33 6.73
C GLU A 550 -11.97 -98.39 6.35
N SER A 551 -13.19 -98.93 6.19
CA SER A 551 -14.39 -98.13 5.92
C SER A 551 -14.70 -97.15 7.04
N PHE A 552 -14.53 -97.56 8.31
CA PHE A 552 -14.71 -96.71 9.47
C PHE A 552 -13.65 -95.60 9.52
N THR A 553 -12.38 -95.94 9.23
CA THR A 553 -11.30 -94.96 9.18
C THR A 553 -11.51 -93.94 8.07
N LEU A 554 -12.01 -94.37 6.90
CA LEU A 554 -12.41 -93.50 5.80
C LEU A 554 -13.56 -92.57 6.20
N GLN A 555 -14.59 -93.08 6.88
CA GLN A 555 -15.69 -92.25 7.40
C GLN A 555 -15.19 -91.21 8.41
N LEU A 556 -14.28 -91.59 9.31
CA LEU A 556 -13.74 -90.69 10.32
C LEU A 556 -12.87 -89.59 9.69
N ASN A 557 -12.08 -89.94 8.68
CA ASN A 557 -11.30 -88.97 7.90
C ASN A 557 -12.21 -88.04 7.10
N GLN A 558 -13.27 -88.56 6.47
CA GLN A 558 -14.26 -87.74 5.76
C GLN A 558 -14.96 -86.76 6.72
N GLN A 559 -15.33 -87.20 7.93
CA GLN A 559 -15.89 -86.32 8.95
C GLN A 559 -14.89 -85.25 9.39
N LYS A 560 -13.62 -85.62 9.61
CA LYS A 560 -12.56 -84.66 9.95
C LYS A 560 -12.39 -83.61 8.86
N GLU A 561 -12.37 -83.99 7.59
CA GLU A 561 -12.27 -83.05 6.47
C GLU A 561 -13.48 -82.11 6.39
N LEU A 562 -14.69 -82.65 6.54
CA LEU A 562 -15.92 -81.83 6.56
C LEU A 562 -15.91 -80.84 7.72
N VAL A 563 -15.45 -81.24 8.91
CA VAL A 563 -15.35 -80.34 10.07
C VAL A 563 -14.31 -79.25 9.83
N LEU A 564 -13.13 -79.59 9.29
CA LEU A 564 -12.11 -78.60 8.97
C LEU A 564 -12.58 -77.61 7.90
N ALA A 565 -13.25 -78.09 6.86
CA ALA A 565 -13.84 -77.24 5.82
C ALA A 565 -14.95 -76.33 6.37
N LYS A 566 -15.76 -76.83 7.31
CA LYS A 566 -16.77 -76.01 8.00
C LYS A 566 -16.10 -74.93 8.86
N ILE A 567 -15.04 -75.26 9.59
CA ILE A 567 -14.29 -74.30 10.40
C ILE A 567 -13.62 -73.23 9.53
N SER A 568 -13.03 -73.59 8.39
CA SER A 568 -12.45 -72.60 7.47
C SER A 568 -13.52 -71.69 6.89
N ALA A 569 -14.67 -72.24 6.46
CA ALA A 569 -15.79 -71.41 6.01
C ALA A 569 -16.29 -70.46 7.10
N SER A 570 -16.39 -70.92 8.35
CA SER A 570 -16.75 -70.06 9.48
C SER A 570 -15.72 -68.97 9.75
N LYS A 571 -14.42 -69.26 9.60
CA LYS A 571 -13.34 -68.29 9.72
C LYS A 571 -13.46 -67.19 8.66
N ASP A 572 -13.66 -67.58 7.40
CA ASP A 572 -13.76 -66.64 6.28
C ASP A 572 -15.01 -65.76 6.40
N ILE A 573 -16.14 -66.34 6.84
CA ILE A 573 -17.36 -65.58 7.15
C ILE A 573 -17.08 -64.57 8.27
N ALA A 574 -16.41 -64.99 9.35
CA ALA A 574 -16.09 -64.10 10.47
C ALA A 574 -15.15 -62.96 10.05
N GLU A 575 -14.18 -63.23 9.15
CA GLU A 575 -13.27 -62.23 8.62
C GLU A 575 -14.00 -61.20 7.74
N HIS A 576 -14.86 -61.67 6.83
CA HIS A 576 -15.69 -60.78 6.01
C HIS A 576 -16.69 -59.97 6.84
N GLN A 577 -17.33 -60.57 7.85
CA GLN A 577 -18.24 -59.86 8.75
C GLN A 577 -17.49 -58.82 9.59
N ALA A 578 -16.30 -59.14 10.09
CA ALA A 578 -15.46 -58.17 10.80
C ALA A 578 -15.06 -57.01 9.90
N HIS A 579 -14.72 -57.29 8.64
CA HIS A 579 -14.38 -56.27 7.66
C HIS A 579 -15.59 -55.36 7.33
N ILE A 580 -16.79 -55.94 7.19
CA ILE A 580 -18.03 -55.17 6.95
C ILE A 580 -18.35 -54.30 8.17
N MET A 581 -18.26 -54.85 9.39
CA MET A 581 -18.48 -54.09 10.62
C MET A 581 -17.45 -52.96 10.80
N ALA A 582 -16.18 -53.22 10.51
CA ALA A 582 -15.13 -52.20 10.60
C ALA A 582 -15.38 -51.05 9.62
N LYS A 583 -15.81 -51.35 8.39
CA LYS A 583 -16.14 -50.34 7.39
C LYS A 583 -17.41 -49.57 7.76
N ALA A 584 -18.45 -50.27 8.22
CA ALA A 584 -19.71 -49.66 8.64
C ALA A 584 -19.56 -48.77 9.89
N LEU A 585 -18.69 -49.12 10.83
CA LEU A 585 -18.37 -48.28 12.00
C LEU A 585 -17.42 -47.13 11.66
N GLY A 586 -16.48 -47.35 10.74
CA GLY A 586 -15.55 -46.32 10.27
C GLY A 586 -16.23 -45.18 9.50
N ASP A 587 -17.28 -45.49 8.75
CA ASP A 587 -18.04 -44.51 7.97
C ASP A 587 -19.20 -43.85 8.77
N ALA A 588 -19.47 -44.30 10.01
CA ALA A 588 -20.57 -43.78 10.82
C ALA A 588 -20.14 -42.60 11.71
N ASP A 589 -20.75 -41.42 11.52
CA ASP A 589 -20.58 -40.25 12.39
C ASP A 589 -21.37 -40.43 13.71
N ILE A 590 -20.73 -40.98 14.73
CA ILE A 590 -21.35 -41.22 16.04
C ILE A 590 -21.09 -40.01 16.96
N ASN A 591 -22.05 -39.10 17.06
CA ASN A 591 -22.04 -38.01 18.03
C ASN A 591 -22.54 -38.49 19.40
N ILE A 592 -21.60 -38.74 20.32
CA ILE A 592 -21.91 -39.14 21.70
C ILE A 592 -22.07 -37.87 22.55
N MET A 593 -23.32 -37.46 22.80
CA MET A 593 -23.61 -36.41 23.79
C MET A 593 -23.79 -37.01 25.19
N GLY A 594 -23.07 -36.46 26.17
CA GLY A 594 -22.77 -37.10 27.46
C GLY A 594 -23.95 -37.38 28.39
N GLY A 595 -23.79 -38.48 29.14
CA GLY A 595 -24.61 -38.89 30.28
C GLY A 595 -24.55 -40.41 30.47
N ASP A 596 -23.91 -40.86 31.56
CA ASP A 596 -23.72 -42.24 32.06
C ASP A 596 -23.64 -43.37 31.04
N GLY A 597 -22.47 -44.05 30.97
CA GLY A 597 -22.07 -45.09 30.01
C GLY A 597 -22.97 -46.34 29.82
N GLN A 598 -24.25 -46.30 30.21
CA GLN A 598 -25.28 -47.24 29.81
C GLN A 598 -25.46 -47.33 28.29
N PHE A 599 -25.32 -46.25 27.53
CA PHE A 599 -25.46 -46.33 26.05
C PHE A 599 -24.35 -47.18 25.42
N PHE A 600 -23.10 -47.01 25.87
CA PHE A 600 -21.97 -47.83 25.44
C PHE A 600 -22.18 -49.30 25.81
N ASN A 601 -22.62 -49.57 27.03
CA ASN A 601 -22.91 -50.93 27.47
C ASN A 601 -24.08 -51.55 26.70
N GLN A 602 -25.17 -50.81 26.45
CA GLN A 602 -26.31 -51.29 25.67
C GLN A 602 -25.93 -51.53 24.19
N PHE A 603 -25.08 -50.68 23.61
CA PHE A 603 -24.56 -50.79 22.26
C PHE A 603 -23.61 -51.99 22.09
N MET A 604 -22.67 -52.17 23.01
CA MET A 604 -21.79 -53.35 23.07
C MET A 604 -22.58 -54.64 23.35
N SER A 605 -23.63 -54.57 24.18
CA SER A 605 -24.55 -55.68 24.44
C SER A 605 -25.34 -56.07 23.19
N ALA A 606 -25.84 -55.09 22.43
CA ALA A 606 -26.57 -55.34 21.18
C ALA A 606 -25.68 -55.97 20.09
N ILE A 607 -24.42 -55.54 19.99
CA ILE A 607 -23.43 -56.11 19.05
C ILE A 607 -23.05 -57.55 19.44
N SER A 608 -22.98 -57.86 20.74
CA SER A 608 -22.64 -59.20 21.24
C SER A 608 -23.83 -60.19 21.22
N LEU A 609 -25.06 -59.71 21.41
CA LEU A 609 -26.29 -60.53 21.36
C LEU A 609 -26.58 -61.13 19.97
N GLY A 610 -26.04 -60.54 18.89
CA GLY A 610 -26.14 -61.10 17.54
C GLY A 610 -25.31 -62.37 17.34
N LYS A 611 -24.29 -62.63 18.17
CA LYS A 611 -23.40 -63.81 18.04
C LYS A 611 -23.87 -65.04 18.84
N SER A 612 -24.71 -64.88 19.85
CA SER A 612 -25.08 -66.00 20.75
C SER A 612 -26.35 -66.76 20.35
N ILE A 613 -27.14 -66.23 19.41
CA ILE A 613 -28.44 -66.85 19.05
C ILE A 613 -28.30 -67.82 17.88
N ASP A 614 -27.37 -67.62 16.94
CA ASP A 614 -27.19 -68.52 15.78
C ASP A 614 -26.50 -69.84 16.14
N GLY A 615 -25.51 -69.81 17.05
CA GLY A 615 -24.71 -71.00 17.38
C GLY A 615 -25.44 -72.06 18.23
N LEU A 616 -26.49 -71.69 18.95
CA LEU A 616 -27.22 -72.60 19.84
C LEU A 616 -28.46 -73.23 19.17
N VAL A 617 -28.97 -72.63 18.09
CA VAL A 617 -30.19 -73.10 17.41
C VAL A 617 -29.89 -74.19 16.37
N ASP A 618 -28.66 -74.28 15.86
CA ASP A 618 -28.27 -75.28 14.86
C ASP A 618 -27.67 -76.59 15.43
N GLU A 619 -27.11 -76.58 16.63
CA GLU A 619 -26.41 -77.76 17.18
C GLU A 619 -27.29 -78.72 18.00
N SER A 620 -28.51 -78.33 18.38
CA SER A 620 -29.37 -79.18 19.21
C SER A 620 -30.64 -79.66 18.50
N LYS A 621 -30.59 -80.89 17.97
CA LYS A 621 -31.75 -81.59 17.36
C LYS A 621 -32.96 -81.71 18.30
N THR A 622 -32.77 -81.60 19.62
CA THR A 622 -33.87 -81.63 20.60
C THR A 622 -34.57 -80.29 20.75
N VAL A 623 -33.92 -79.16 20.47
CA VAL A 623 -34.54 -77.82 20.55
C VAL A 623 -35.30 -77.48 19.27
N GLN A 624 -34.75 -77.84 18.10
CA GLN A 624 -35.44 -77.68 16.81
C GLN A 624 -36.69 -78.56 16.65
N THR A 625 -36.80 -79.69 17.37
CA THR A 625 -37.98 -80.56 17.28
C THR A 625 -39.09 -80.17 18.25
N VAL A 626 -38.73 -79.62 19.42
CA VAL A 626 -39.70 -79.19 20.45
C VAL A 626 -40.30 -77.80 20.12
N PHE A 627 -39.55 -76.91 19.47
CA PHE A 627 -40.00 -75.53 19.19
C PHE A 627 -40.31 -75.24 17.71
N LYS A 628 -40.20 -76.21 16.80
CA LYS A 628 -40.47 -76.03 15.36
C LYS A 628 -41.88 -75.53 15.08
N ASP A 629 -42.87 -76.09 15.78
CA ASP A 629 -44.28 -75.81 15.50
C ASP A 629 -44.78 -74.55 16.22
N HIS A 630 -44.03 -74.07 17.22
CA HIS A 630 -44.30 -72.80 17.92
C HIS A 630 -43.74 -71.58 17.18
N LEU A 631 -42.59 -71.74 16.53
CA LEU A 631 -41.93 -70.66 15.78
C LEU A 631 -42.57 -70.40 14.41
N ASN A 632 -43.40 -71.32 13.90
CA ASN A 632 -44.15 -71.15 12.65
C ASN A 632 -45.58 -70.60 12.85
N GLY A 633 -46.01 -70.34 14.10
CA GLY A 633 -47.22 -69.55 14.37
C GLY A 633 -48.59 -70.25 14.26
N ASP A 634 -48.65 -71.59 14.24
CA ASP A 634 -49.90 -72.32 13.97
C ASP A 634 -50.60 -72.97 15.21
N ARG A 635 -50.12 -72.79 16.46
CA ARG A 635 -50.83 -73.23 17.69
C ARG A 635 -50.54 -72.39 18.95
N ASN A 636 -51.55 -72.26 19.84
CA ASN A 636 -51.47 -71.56 21.13
C ASN A 636 -51.10 -72.51 22.30
N LEU A 637 -50.10 -72.11 23.11
CA LEU A 637 -49.55 -72.84 24.26
C LEU A 637 -50.56 -73.30 25.33
N ILE A 638 -51.74 -72.69 25.39
CA ILE A 638 -52.70 -72.90 26.49
C ILE A 638 -53.67 -74.07 26.21
N GLU A 639 -53.90 -74.44 24.95
CA GLU A 639 -54.77 -75.58 24.61
C GLU A 639 -54.04 -76.93 24.64
N ASP A 640 -52.77 -77.00 24.21
CA ASP A 640 -52.01 -78.26 24.14
C ASP A 640 -51.56 -78.78 25.52
N LEU A 641 -51.49 -77.92 26.54
CA LEU A 641 -51.19 -78.33 27.92
C LEU A 641 -52.33 -79.14 28.57
N LYS A 642 -53.54 -79.10 27.99
CA LYS A 642 -54.70 -79.90 28.42
C LYS A 642 -54.81 -81.23 27.65
N GLY A 643 -54.21 -81.34 26.47
CA GLY A 643 -54.24 -82.54 25.62
C GLY A 643 -53.10 -83.53 25.89
N VAL A 644 -51.93 -83.05 26.32
CA VAL A 644 -50.72 -83.89 26.47
C VAL A 644 -50.74 -84.75 27.75
N LEU A 645 -51.68 -84.54 28.67
CA LEU A 645 -51.94 -85.47 29.80
C LEU A 645 -52.85 -86.66 29.44
N ALA A 646 -53.35 -86.78 28.21
CA ALA A 646 -54.31 -87.82 27.81
C ALA A 646 -53.83 -88.80 26.70
N GLY A 647 -52.60 -88.66 26.20
CA GLY A 647 -52.19 -89.33 24.95
C GLY A 647 -50.90 -90.15 25.02
N ALA A 648 -50.55 -90.70 26.17
CA ALA A 648 -49.45 -91.68 26.27
C ALA A 648 -49.99 -93.09 26.01
N ASN A 649 -50.04 -93.54 24.75
CA ASN A 649 -49.96 -94.98 24.41
C ASN A 649 -49.96 -95.26 22.89
N GLY A 650 -49.03 -96.14 22.47
CA GLY A 650 -48.98 -96.80 21.15
C GLY A 650 -48.29 -95.99 20.06
N SER A 651 -47.51 -96.53 19.12
CA SER A 651 -46.80 -97.80 18.91
C SER A 651 -46.16 -97.66 17.52
N ALA A 652 -45.01 -98.29 17.30
CA ALA A 652 -44.33 -98.31 16.02
C ALA A 652 -45.17 -99.01 14.91
N GLU A 653 -45.24 -98.39 13.73
CA GLU A 653 -45.34 -98.97 12.36
C GLU A 653 -46.02 -97.96 11.42
N THR A 654 -45.23 -97.13 10.74
CA THR A 654 -45.65 -96.48 9.48
C THR A 654 -44.41 -95.96 8.74
N LEU A 655 -43.54 -96.89 8.36
CA LEU A 655 -42.52 -96.70 7.34
C LEU A 655 -43.15 -96.86 5.94
N LYS A 656 -42.55 -96.15 4.97
CA LYS A 656 -42.66 -96.32 3.51
C LYS A 656 -44.00 -95.94 2.85
N ASN A 657 -44.06 -94.71 2.33
CA ASN A 657 -44.54 -94.34 0.97
C ASN A 657 -45.05 -92.89 0.88
N PHE A 658 -44.19 -91.86 1.02
CA PHE A 658 -44.68 -90.48 0.85
C PHE A 658 -43.88 -89.51 -0.04
N ASN A 659 -42.68 -89.85 -0.52
CA ASN A 659 -41.86 -88.86 -1.25
C ASN A 659 -41.63 -89.14 -2.76
N MET A 660 -42.32 -90.10 -3.37
CA MET A 660 -42.27 -90.28 -4.85
C MET A 660 -43.63 -90.10 -5.54
N SER A 661 -44.74 -90.20 -4.81
CA SER A 661 -46.10 -89.99 -5.35
C SER A 661 -46.55 -88.52 -5.33
N LYS A 662 -45.94 -87.66 -4.49
CA LYS A 662 -46.26 -86.22 -4.42
C LYS A 662 -45.53 -85.39 -5.47
N LEU A 663 -44.33 -85.83 -5.88
CA LEU A 663 -43.56 -85.23 -6.97
C LEU A 663 -44.19 -85.53 -8.35
N LEU A 664 -44.65 -86.78 -8.56
CA LEU A 664 -45.38 -87.16 -9.77
C LEU A 664 -46.79 -86.55 -9.84
N LYS A 665 -47.45 -86.28 -8.69
CA LYS A 665 -48.73 -85.53 -8.64
C LYS A 665 -48.56 -84.02 -8.86
N GLN A 666 -47.38 -83.44 -8.62
CA GLN A 666 -47.11 -82.03 -8.94
C GLN A 666 -46.60 -81.83 -10.37
N LEU A 667 -46.07 -82.87 -11.02
CA LEU A 667 -45.69 -82.82 -12.44
C LEU A 667 -46.86 -83.14 -13.39
N SER A 668 -47.89 -83.86 -12.94
CA SER A 668 -49.04 -84.23 -13.77
C SER A 668 -50.22 -83.25 -13.70
N ASN A 669 -50.19 -82.26 -12.81
CA ASN A 669 -51.33 -81.36 -12.54
C ASN A 669 -51.00 -79.86 -12.71
N THR A 670 -50.16 -79.50 -13.69
CA THR A 670 -49.94 -78.09 -14.03
C THR A 670 -50.23 -77.83 -15.50
N SER A 671 -51.06 -76.82 -15.73
CA SER A 671 -51.81 -76.57 -16.97
C SER A 671 -50.95 -75.94 -18.08
N ALA A 672 -51.41 -76.09 -19.32
CA ALA A 672 -50.76 -75.58 -20.54
C ALA A 672 -50.57 -74.05 -20.60
N ALA A 673 -51.11 -73.29 -19.65
CA ALA A 673 -50.98 -71.84 -19.58
C ALA A 673 -49.69 -71.36 -18.87
N GLU A 674 -49.08 -72.17 -18.00
CA GLU A 674 -47.84 -71.77 -17.30
C GLU A 674 -46.57 -72.24 -18.02
N LYS A 675 -46.72 -73.19 -18.95
CA LYS A 675 -45.63 -73.64 -19.85
C LYS A 675 -45.37 -72.65 -21.00
N SER A 676 -46.33 -71.79 -21.34
CA SER A 676 -46.19 -70.73 -22.35
C SER A 676 -45.62 -69.42 -21.80
N GLN A 677 -45.79 -69.14 -20.51
CA GLN A 677 -45.18 -67.96 -19.85
C GLN A 677 -43.68 -68.13 -19.57
N LEU A 678 -43.20 -69.36 -19.38
CA LEU A 678 -41.76 -69.64 -19.24
C LEU A 678 -41.00 -69.71 -20.57
N LEU A 679 -41.72 -69.87 -21.69
CA LEU A 679 -41.16 -69.83 -23.06
C LEU A 679 -41.22 -68.42 -23.69
N SER A 680 -42.10 -67.54 -23.23
CA SER A 680 -42.13 -66.12 -23.64
C SER A 680 -41.10 -65.24 -22.93
N MET A 681 -40.53 -65.70 -21.81
CA MET A 681 -39.41 -65.02 -21.14
C MET A 681 -38.02 -65.43 -21.66
N LEU A 682 -37.95 -66.33 -22.66
CA LEU A 682 -36.67 -66.81 -23.21
C LEU A 682 -36.54 -66.73 -24.75
N GLY A 683 -37.42 -66.03 -25.46
CA GLY A 683 -37.31 -65.95 -26.92
C GLY A 683 -38.22 -64.90 -27.58
N GLY A 684 -37.81 -63.64 -27.58
CA GLY A 684 -38.35 -62.59 -28.46
C GLY A 684 -37.32 -62.24 -29.54
N ASN A 685 -37.46 -62.87 -30.71
CA ASN A 685 -36.61 -62.66 -31.87
C ASN A 685 -37.23 -61.64 -32.85
N LEU A 686 -36.35 -60.80 -33.42
CA LEU A 686 -36.25 -60.34 -34.82
C LEU A 686 -37.41 -59.58 -35.52
N GLY A 687 -37.08 -58.38 -36.03
CA GLY A 687 -36.62 -58.21 -37.43
C GLY A 687 -37.60 -58.37 -38.59
N ASP A 688 -37.90 -57.21 -39.21
CA ASP A 688 -37.89 -56.90 -40.65
C ASP A 688 -39.11 -57.21 -41.57
N GLY A 689 -39.36 -56.25 -42.48
CA GLY A 689 -39.86 -56.44 -43.85
C GLY A 689 -41.24 -57.05 -44.17
N LEU A 690 -42.16 -56.16 -44.55
CA LEU A 690 -43.33 -56.27 -45.45
C LEU A 690 -43.71 -57.61 -46.15
N ASP A 691 -45.03 -57.83 -46.12
CA ASP A 691 -45.96 -58.16 -47.22
C ASP A 691 -46.49 -59.59 -47.52
N GLU A 692 -47.83 -59.58 -47.63
CA GLU A 692 -48.75 -60.32 -48.51
C GLU A 692 -49.08 -61.82 -48.35
N LYS A 693 -50.35 -62.01 -47.93
CA LYS A 693 -51.45 -62.71 -48.62
C LYS A 693 -51.57 -64.25 -48.60
N ILE A 694 -52.71 -64.64 -48.00
CA ILE A 694 -53.84 -65.40 -48.61
C ILE A 694 -53.81 -66.95 -48.55
N LYS A 695 -54.79 -67.45 -47.76
CA LYS A 695 -55.63 -68.68 -47.91
C LYS A 695 -54.94 -70.04 -47.64
N LEU A 696 -55.57 -71.05 -47.04
CA LEU A 696 -56.97 -71.31 -46.66
C LEU A 696 -56.98 -72.53 -45.71
N ASP A 697 -57.75 -72.42 -44.63
CA ASP A 697 -58.43 -73.52 -43.90
C ASP A 697 -59.32 -74.37 -44.84
N PRO A 698 -59.91 -75.55 -44.47
CA PRO A 698 -60.37 -75.92 -43.11
C PRO A 698 -60.35 -77.42 -42.70
N LYS A 699 -60.29 -77.70 -41.38
CA LYS A 699 -61.31 -78.42 -40.59
C LYS A 699 -60.78 -78.74 -39.18
N ASP A 700 -61.63 -78.45 -38.21
CA ASP A 700 -61.58 -78.63 -36.75
C ASP A 700 -60.74 -77.64 -35.94
#